data_AF-J4D827-F1
#
_entry.id   AF-J4D827-F1
#
_cell.length_a   1.000
_cell.length_b   1.000
_cell.length_c   1.000
_cell.angle_alpha   90.00
_cell.angle_beta   90.00
_cell.angle_gamma   90.00
#
_symmetry.space_group_name_H-M   'P 1'
#
loop_
_entity.id
_entity.type
_entity.pdbx_description
1 polymer ?
#
loop_
_entity_poly.entity_id
_entity_poly.type
_entity_poly.pdbx_seq_one_letter_code
_entity_poly.pdbx_strand_id
1 'polypeptide(L)'
;MGSVQTKLYIDFNKGVSDSSIVNHYSLNITRKDYNTPGKFDYLDYKISFQKGYSYSDASYFYVYIREETGGSTVFEYYVSSKEHVLTNVKVYFSKQHEKIPLVVGFTKTDGTQYYTYKFLKSEKYSYGFPLTNYFKDNELEAKLKEELNNLNKKITFKVGSGTKSNVLEKTSNLPKNKIKVVEFTPNIGKEGSFLFHSSELFKVHSNYSRIEDSILQEVNYKPFDCIKVYYFISDHIPVLIEFVDGKTKTYFKRQDTGGFHWAKDDTNYNNDPSVFYNQLTRIKPELEKWLTYQLNTNHNYSNGNILVSPQTSNVQNKYTVYTHTPKNVNSNTTDVLYLNKKVEVIQNKDIQKAEDRLERLNGKFIKKIDTYALDVNSNDHLLMKLITREGNVYYLSRFDRSGVKWRQLSLKDLTDINIKIEGQINGADYTRGEGLGKTLQRQLGNEDNVQRLLKDISANINSIIVLMERKSEYGGDDIRYVLKGDNMISPADSSSNTVEVIESKRDNKFFCEKLKDYNIYKHVVTFPGDFALRSIRPTVYIRLYSGETKIKLFDEQGVNGPLKYLEYKNGSELYVYFDKKGHNPIMFFYNGETYRTKDKNRIEWLRIKDITHCNKSNTHNIIKKLEEIEMELENPKLQIELPSRSDSAGGQGNRLTSTNQRPGASGKTYNGDHLGINGKPGTPRVGSDLGVSGRTRSEERRPTLQVVETNNLNNQERDHKTQVRNNHQQTDSDSPKTSAYDGGLSAEAIGGGVGGGIAVGGSGIGGYLLLLCAQ
;
A
#
# COMPACT_ATOMS: atom_id res chain seq x y z
N MET A 1 66.83 -32.25 28.11
CA MET A 1 65.66 -33.12 27.90
C MET A 1 64.44 -32.25 28.03
N GLY A 2 63.68 -32.04 26.94
CA GLY A 2 62.46 -31.22 26.98
C GLY A 2 61.34 -32.03 27.63
N SER A 3 60.90 -31.60 28.80
CA SER A 3 59.72 -32.11 29.48
C SER A 3 58.47 -31.86 28.61
N VAL A 4 57.74 -32.92 28.31
CA VAL A 4 56.55 -32.86 27.45
C VAL A 4 55.38 -32.30 28.27
N GLN A 5 54.89 -31.11 27.90
CA GLN A 5 53.69 -30.51 28.50
C GLN A 5 52.47 -31.41 28.27
N THR A 6 51.71 -31.69 29.33
CA THR A 6 50.44 -32.41 29.25
C THR A 6 49.30 -31.42 29.03
N LYS A 7 48.81 -31.36 27.80
CA LYS A 7 47.68 -30.49 27.43
C LYS A 7 46.41 -31.32 27.33
N LEU A 8 45.44 -31.05 28.21
CA LEU A 8 44.09 -31.60 28.15
C LEU A 8 43.23 -30.69 27.28
N TYR A 9 42.62 -31.22 26.24
CA TYR A 9 41.74 -30.47 25.36
C TYR A 9 40.29 -30.93 25.54
N ILE A 10 39.40 -29.99 25.84
CA ILE A 10 37.95 -30.18 25.90
C ILE A 10 37.35 -29.46 24.70
N ASP A 11 36.98 -30.23 23.69
CA ASP A 11 36.47 -29.73 22.40
C ASP A 11 34.96 -29.94 22.34
N PHE A 12 34.18 -28.85 22.33
CA PHE A 12 32.71 -28.92 22.41
C PHE A 12 32.07 -29.64 21.22
N ASN A 13 32.63 -29.51 20.03
CA ASN A 13 32.11 -30.13 18.81
C ASN A 13 32.71 -31.52 18.50
N LYS A 14 33.38 -32.16 19.46
CA LYS A 14 33.95 -33.50 19.24
C LYS A 14 32.86 -34.56 19.23
N GLY A 15 32.99 -35.56 18.35
CA GLY A 15 32.01 -36.63 18.19
C GLY A 15 31.81 -37.44 19.49
N VAL A 16 30.57 -37.87 19.75
CA VAL A 16 30.10 -38.50 21.01
C VAL A 16 30.70 -39.90 21.27
N SER A 17 31.63 -40.38 20.45
CA SER A 17 32.22 -41.72 20.54
C SER A 17 33.75 -41.72 20.56
N ASP A 18 34.39 -40.56 20.70
CA ASP A 18 35.85 -40.47 20.68
C ASP A 18 36.44 -40.69 22.07
N SER A 19 36.84 -41.92 22.38
CA SER A 19 37.82 -42.14 23.45
C SER A 19 39.21 -41.80 22.92
N SER A 20 39.82 -40.73 23.41
CA SER A 20 41.22 -40.41 23.11
C SER A 20 42.09 -40.74 24.32
N ILE A 21 43.06 -41.62 24.13
CA ILE A 21 44.17 -41.83 25.05
C ILE A 21 45.31 -40.92 24.58
N VAL A 22 45.66 -39.94 25.40
CA VAL A 22 46.78 -39.03 25.13
C VAL A 22 47.74 -39.20 26.28
N ASN A 23 48.85 -39.94 26.07
CA ASN A 23 50.01 -40.28 26.93
C ASN A 23 49.86 -40.32 28.46
N HIS A 24 49.17 -39.36 29.09
CA HIS A 24 49.02 -39.17 30.54
C HIS A 24 47.56 -39.16 31.03
N TYR A 25 46.56 -39.11 30.13
CA TYR A 25 45.14 -39.20 30.48
C TYR A 25 44.32 -39.96 29.41
N SER A 26 43.15 -40.44 29.82
CA SER A 26 42.08 -40.88 28.93
C SER A 26 40.84 -40.01 29.13
N LEU A 27 40.17 -39.70 28.01
CA LEU A 27 38.89 -39.03 27.97
C LEU A 27 37.82 -40.00 27.50
N ASN A 28 36.72 -40.09 28.23
CA ASN A 28 35.50 -40.76 27.80
C ASN A 28 34.39 -39.72 27.70
N ILE A 29 33.88 -39.51 26.48
CA ILE A 29 32.89 -38.49 26.18
C ILE A 29 31.55 -39.18 25.97
N THR A 30 30.52 -38.76 26.69
CA THR A 30 29.14 -39.26 26.49
C THR A 30 28.17 -38.10 26.41
N ARG A 31 27.20 -38.15 25.51
CA ARG A 31 26.10 -37.16 25.44
C ARG A 31 24.90 -37.70 26.20
N LYS A 32 24.31 -36.89 27.06
CA LYS A 32 23.18 -37.26 27.93
C LYS A 32 22.12 -36.18 27.94
N ASP A 33 20.87 -36.59 28.07
CA ASP A 33 19.77 -35.64 28.33
C ASP A 33 19.89 -35.09 29.76
N TYR A 34 19.62 -33.79 29.91
CA TYR A 34 19.52 -33.16 31.22
C TYR A 34 18.08 -33.30 31.76
N ASN A 35 17.94 -33.35 33.09
CA ASN A 35 16.74 -33.73 33.85
C ASN A 35 15.41 -33.08 33.42
N THR A 36 15.42 -31.97 32.67
CA THR A 36 14.25 -31.41 32.00
C THR A 36 14.07 -32.07 30.62
N PRO A 37 13.17 -33.05 30.45
CA PRO A 37 13.09 -33.82 29.22
C PRO A 37 12.91 -32.93 28.00
N GLY A 38 13.75 -33.14 26.98
CA GLY A 38 13.59 -32.52 25.66
C GLY A 38 14.06 -31.07 25.49
N LYS A 39 14.59 -30.40 26.52
CA LYS A 39 15.06 -29.00 26.39
C LYS A 39 16.57 -28.86 26.29
N PHE A 40 17.28 -29.59 27.16
CA PHE A 40 18.73 -29.48 27.29
C PHE A 40 19.36 -30.86 27.27
N ASP A 41 20.59 -30.91 26.78
CA ASP A 41 21.48 -32.05 26.90
C ASP A 41 22.88 -31.57 27.27
N TYR A 42 23.77 -32.50 27.58
CA TYR A 42 25.14 -32.17 27.90
C TYR A 42 26.12 -33.25 27.43
N LEU A 43 27.33 -32.81 27.14
CA LEU A 43 28.50 -33.66 26.93
C LEU A 43 29.22 -33.85 28.27
N ASP A 44 29.42 -35.10 28.67
CA ASP A 44 30.05 -35.54 29.92
C ASP A 44 31.46 -36.09 29.59
N TYR A 45 32.49 -35.30 29.85
CA TYR A 45 33.90 -35.61 29.60
C TYR A 45 34.53 -36.19 30.87
N LYS A 46 34.44 -37.50 31.03
CA LYS A 46 35.08 -38.20 32.15
C LYS A 46 36.58 -38.31 31.91
N ILE A 47 37.37 -37.81 32.85
CA ILE A 47 38.82 -37.75 32.75
C ILE A 47 39.41 -38.81 33.70
N SER A 48 40.32 -39.64 33.19
CA SER A 48 41.08 -40.58 34.02
C SER A 48 42.57 -40.40 33.76
N PHE A 49 43.33 -40.06 34.80
CA PHE A 49 44.78 -39.90 34.71
C PHE A 49 45.47 -41.25 34.92
N GLN A 50 46.56 -41.49 34.19
CA GLN A 50 47.33 -42.72 34.34
C GLN A 50 48.11 -42.74 35.67
N LYS A 51 48.33 -43.96 36.20
CA LYS A 51 48.97 -44.19 37.51
C LYS A 51 50.42 -43.68 37.47
N GLY A 52 50.79 -42.79 38.40
CA GLY A 52 52.11 -42.15 38.46
C GLY A 52 52.14 -40.68 38.04
N TYR A 53 51.03 -40.13 37.52
CA TYR A 53 50.89 -38.70 37.27
C TYR A 53 50.63 -37.94 38.58
N SER A 54 51.54 -37.04 38.96
CA SER A 54 51.38 -36.18 40.15
C SER A 54 51.05 -34.75 39.74
N TYR A 55 49.98 -34.18 40.32
CA TYR A 55 49.65 -32.76 40.17
C TYR A 55 50.78 -31.83 40.68
N SER A 56 51.72 -32.35 41.50
CA SER A 56 52.88 -31.61 41.99
C SER A 56 53.92 -31.35 40.89
N ASP A 57 53.88 -32.08 39.77
CA ASP A 57 54.60 -31.74 38.52
C ASP A 57 53.80 -30.68 37.74
N ALA A 58 53.31 -29.67 38.47
CA ALA A 58 52.33 -28.66 38.07
C ALA A 58 52.79 -27.77 36.90
N SER A 59 54.08 -27.78 36.55
CA SER A 59 54.66 -27.03 35.45
C SER A 59 54.12 -27.43 34.06
N TYR A 60 53.23 -28.44 33.99
CA TYR A 60 52.86 -29.09 32.73
C TYR A 60 51.38 -29.44 32.55
N PHE A 61 50.42 -29.06 33.43
CA PHE A 61 49.01 -29.43 33.24
C PHE A 61 48.10 -28.24 32.91
N TYR A 62 47.67 -28.22 31.66
CA TYR A 62 46.87 -27.15 31.07
C TYR A 62 45.58 -27.74 30.51
N VAL A 63 44.43 -27.20 30.91
CA VAL A 63 43.15 -27.56 30.31
C VAL A 63 42.72 -26.45 29.37
N TYR A 64 42.56 -26.80 28.10
CA TYR A 64 42.14 -25.89 27.05
C TYR A 64 40.72 -26.25 26.65
N ILE A 65 39.81 -25.28 26.78
CA ILE A 65 38.45 -25.40 26.32
C ILE A 65 38.34 -24.75 24.94
N ARG A 66 37.86 -25.48 23.95
CA ARG A 66 37.79 -25.03 22.55
C ARG A 66 36.40 -25.28 21.97
N GLU A 67 36.01 -24.40 21.04
CA GLU A 67 34.74 -24.58 20.30
C GLU A 67 34.79 -25.84 19.41
N GLU A 68 35.95 -26.13 18.82
CA GLU A 68 36.16 -27.29 17.96
C GLU A 68 37.60 -27.82 18.03
N THR A 69 37.81 -29.05 17.57
CA THR A 69 39.13 -29.69 17.54
C THR A 69 40.11 -28.86 16.69
N GLY A 70 41.18 -28.38 17.32
CA GLY A 70 42.16 -27.53 16.65
C GLY A 70 41.74 -26.05 16.51
N GLY A 71 40.55 -25.69 17.01
CA GLY A 71 40.07 -24.31 17.03
C GLY A 71 40.75 -23.44 18.09
N SER A 72 40.33 -22.18 18.16
CA SER A 72 40.84 -21.25 19.18
C SER A 72 40.41 -21.66 20.59
N THR A 73 41.31 -21.50 21.54
CA THR A 73 40.97 -21.66 22.96
C THR A 73 40.04 -20.54 23.42
N VAL A 74 38.92 -20.95 24.01
CA VAL A 74 37.94 -20.07 24.66
C VAL A 74 38.36 -19.76 26.09
N PHE A 75 38.81 -20.78 26.81
CA PHE A 75 39.24 -20.67 28.20
C PHE A 75 40.38 -21.62 28.50
N GLU A 76 41.41 -21.11 29.19
CA GLU A 76 42.57 -21.86 29.67
C GLU A 76 42.56 -21.99 31.18
N TYR A 77 42.92 -23.17 31.66
CA TYR A 77 42.90 -23.48 33.07
C TYR A 77 44.23 -24.13 33.48
N TYR A 78 44.91 -23.48 34.42
CA TYR A 78 46.20 -23.92 34.96
C TYR A 78 46.01 -24.60 36.31
N VAL A 79 46.43 -25.86 36.44
CA VAL A 79 46.33 -26.60 37.72
C VAL A 79 47.51 -26.25 38.62
N SER A 80 47.23 -25.51 39.68
CA SER A 80 48.26 -25.07 40.66
C SER A 80 48.25 -25.84 41.99
N SER A 81 47.25 -26.68 42.25
CA SER A 81 47.14 -27.48 43.49
C SER A 81 46.38 -28.79 43.26
N LYS A 82 46.31 -29.66 44.28
CA LYS A 82 45.61 -30.96 44.17
C LYS A 82 44.11 -30.78 43.97
N GLU A 83 43.55 -29.79 44.63
CA GLU A 83 42.13 -29.43 44.62
C GLU A 83 41.71 -28.90 43.24
N HIS A 84 42.69 -28.52 42.42
CA HIS A 84 42.53 -28.09 41.03
C HIS A 84 42.47 -29.25 40.03
N VAL A 85 42.67 -30.51 40.45
CA VAL A 85 42.61 -31.64 39.51
C VAL A 85 41.15 -31.95 39.13
N LEU A 86 40.86 -31.91 37.82
CA LEU A 86 39.54 -32.20 37.26
C LEU A 86 39.32 -33.69 37.09
N THR A 87 38.17 -34.18 37.56
CA THR A 87 37.73 -35.56 37.32
C THR A 87 36.72 -35.66 36.19
N ASN A 88 35.97 -34.59 35.95
CA ASN A 88 34.93 -34.55 34.92
C ASN A 88 34.64 -33.11 34.47
N VAL A 89 34.31 -32.92 33.19
CA VAL A 89 33.80 -31.67 32.64
C VAL A 89 32.45 -31.93 31.98
N LYS A 90 31.42 -31.16 32.33
CA LYS A 90 30.10 -31.24 31.71
C LYS A 90 29.84 -29.97 30.91
N VAL A 91 29.42 -30.10 29.66
CA VAL A 91 29.12 -28.95 28.79
C VAL A 91 27.67 -29.06 28.36
N TYR A 92 26.85 -28.09 28.76
CA TYR A 92 25.41 -28.10 28.54
C TYR A 92 25.03 -27.29 27.32
N PHE A 93 24.10 -27.83 26.54
CA PHE A 93 23.58 -27.22 25.32
C PHE A 93 22.05 -27.18 25.37
N SER A 94 21.48 -26.28 24.57
CA SER A 94 20.07 -26.40 24.20
C SER A 94 19.94 -27.35 23.02
N LYS A 95 18.91 -28.21 23.02
CA LYS A 95 18.59 -29.03 21.84
C LYS A 95 18.21 -28.18 20.61
N GLN A 96 17.88 -26.90 20.81
CA GLN A 96 17.63 -25.95 19.72
C GLN A 96 18.93 -25.34 19.17
N HIS A 97 20.00 -25.30 19.97
CA HIS A 97 21.28 -24.67 19.66
C HIS A 97 22.44 -25.62 20.03
N GLU A 98 22.45 -26.81 19.44
CA GLU A 98 23.34 -27.92 19.85
C GLU A 98 24.85 -27.62 19.74
N LYS A 99 25.22 -26.56 19.01
CA LYS A 99 26.63 -26.16 18.80
C LYS A 99 27.07 -24.99 19.68
N ILE A 100 26.16 -24.43 20.49
CA ILE A 100 26.44 -23.26 21.33
C ILE A 100 26.35 -23.70 22.80
N PRO A 101 27.49 -23.84 23.48
CA PRO A 101 27.49 -24.13 24.91
C PRO A 101 26.78 -23.03 25.68
N LEU A 102 25.96 -23.43 26.65
CA LEU A 102 25.29 -22.52 27.58
C LEU A 102 26.07 -22.41 28.88
N VAL A 103 26.41 -23.56 29.45
CA VAL A 103 27.04 -23.68 30.78
C VAL A 103 28.10 -24.76 30.73
N VAL A 104 29.21 -24.53 31.43
CA VAL A 104 30.29 -25.50 31.61
C VAL A 104 30.42 -25.81 33.12
N GLY A 105 30.34 -27.07 33.47
CA GLY A 105 30.51 -27.60 34.82
C GLY A 105 31.85 -28.31 34.98
N PHE A 106 32.65 -27.84 35.94
CA PHE A 106 33.93 -28.42 36.30
C PHE A 106 33.79 -29.24 37.58
N THR A 107 34.02 -30.54 37.50
CA THR A 107 33.90 -31.44 38.66
C THR A 107 35.28 -31.76 39.23
N LYS A 108 35.40 -31.52 40.54
CA LYS A 108 36.58 -31.77 41.38
C LYS A 108 36.28 -32.90 42.37
N THR A 109 37.18 -33.12 43.31
CA THR A 109 37.00 -34.06 44.42
C THR A 109 35.94 -33.62 45.43
N ASP A 110 35.73 -32.31 45.60
CA ASP A 110 34.84 -31.72 46.61
C ASP A 110 33.47 -31.27 46.06
N GLY A 111 33.27 -31.34 44.73
CA GLY A 111 32.00 -31.00 44.08
C GLY A 111 32.15 -30.48 42.65
N THR A 112 31.05 -29.98 42.09
CA THR A 112 31.02 -29.37 40.76
C THR A 112 30.77 -27.87 40.86
N GLN A 113 31.57 -27.07 40.16
CA GLN A 113 31.34 -25.64 39.96
C GLN A 113 30.89 -25.38 38.52
N TYR A 114 29.80 -24.65 38.36
CA TYR A 114 29.25 -24.31 37.05
C TYR A 114 29.48 -22.85 36.71
N TYR A 115 29.72 -22.59 35.42
CA TYR A 115 29.98 -21.26 34.87
C TYR A 115 29.20 -21.09 33.57
N THR A 116 28.69 -19.90 33.30
CA THR A 116 28.12 -19.63 31.97
C THR A 116 29.24 -19.62 30.93
N TYR A 117 28.93 -20.09 29.73
CA TYR A 117 29.89 -20.09 28.63
C TYR A 117 30.40 -18.67 28.31
N LYS A 118 29.48 -17.70 28.37
CA LYS A 118 29.78 -16.27 28.20
C LYS A 118 30.85 -15.78 29.18
N PHE A 119 30.76 -16.16 30.46
CA PHE A 119 31.74 -15.76 31.47
C PHE A 119 33.13 -16.35 31.19
N LEU A 120 33.20 -17.65 30.88
CA LEU A 120 34.49 -18.30 30.57
C LEU A 120 35.16 -17.68 29.34
N LYS A 121 34.38 -17.33 28.32
CA LYS A 121 34.87 -16.64 27.11
C LYS A 121 35.41 -15.23 27.40
N SER A 122 34.86 -14.53 28.39
CA SER A 122 35.41 -13.24 28.82
C SER A 122 36.66 -13.36 29.69
N GLU A 123 36.72 -14.38 30.56
CA GLU A 123 37.84 -14.59 31.47
C GLU A 123 39.13 -15.00 30.73
N LYS A 124 38.99 -15.77 29.64
CA LYS A 124 40.06 -16.33 28.78
C LYS A 124 41.03 -17.30 29.47
N TYR A 125 41.48 -17.05 30.70
CA TYR A 125 42.34 -17.97 31.44
C TYR A 125 42.23 -17.79 32.95
N SER A 126 42.59 -18.83 33.73
CA SER A 126 42.66 -18.75 35.20
C SER A 126 43.71 -19.69 35.78
N TYR A 127 44.33 -19.28 36.89
CA TYR A 127 45.16 -20.13 37.74
C TYR A 127 44.28 -20.77 38.82
N GLY A 128 44.00 -22.06 38.68
CA GLY A 128 42.91 -22.69 39.42
C GLY A 128 41.54 -22.23 38.92
N PHE A 129 40.48 -22.60 39.65
CA PHE A 129 39.12 -22.31 39.21
C PHE A 129 38.79 -20.82 39.42
N PRO A 130 38.09 -20.17 38.47
CA PRO A 130 37.66 -18.79 38.68
C PRO A 130 36.86 -18.67 39.98
N LEU A 131 37.29 -17.78 40.87
CA LEU A 131 36.70 -17.67 42.22
C LEU A 131 35.36 -16.90 42.23
N THR A 132 34.97 -16.31 41.11
CA THR A 132 33.77 -15.47 40.98
C THR A 132 32.82 -16.03 39.93
N ASN A 133 31.54 -15.65 40.02
CA ASN A 133 30.47 -15.97 39.06
C ASN A 133 30.22 -17.47 38.81
N TYR A 134 30.74 -18.35 39.67
CA TYR A 134 30.33 -19.74 39.69
C TYR A 134 29.00 -19.90 40.43
N PHE A 135 28.25 -20.93 40.07
CA PHE A 135 27.00 -21.30 40.73
C PHE A 135 26.97 -22.81 41.00
N LYS A 136 26.07 -23.22 41.90
CA LYS A 136 25.94 -24.61 42.34
C LYS A 136 24.91 -25.37 41.48
N ASP A 137 24.87 -26.69 41.65
CA ASP A 137 23.99 -27.60 40.87
C ASP A 137 22.50 -27.25 40.98
N ASN A 138 22.05 -26.80 42.15
CA ASN A 138 20.67 -26.37 42.37
C ASN A 138 20.26 -25.10 41.60
N GLU A 139 21.23 -24.33 41.09
CA GLU A 139 21.01 -23.12 40.28
C GLU A 139 21.14 -23.39 38.78
N LEU A 140 21.63 -24.57 38.39
CA LEU A 140 21.97 -24.92 37.02
C LEU A 140 20.79 -24.79 36.06
N GLU A 141 19.63 -25.33 36.41
CA GLU A 141 18.45 -25.28 35.53
C GLU A 141 18.00 -23.83 35.28
N ALA A 142 18.00 -22.98 36.32
CA ALA A 142 17.65 -21.58 36.20
C ALA A 142 18.64 -20.85 35.26
N LYS A 143 19.93 -21.11 35.42
CA LYS A 143 20.99 -20.55 34.57
C LYS A 143 20.93 -21.06 33.12
N LEU A 144 20.59 -22.32 32.89
CA LEU A 144 20.36 -22.86 31.54
C LEU A 144 19.18 -22.18 30.85
N LYS A 145 18.06 -21.95 31.57
CA LYS A 145 16.91 -21.20 31.05
C LYS A 145 17.27 -19.75 30.76
N GLU A 146 18.03 -19.10 31.64
CA GLU A 146 18.52 -17.73 31.44
C GLU A 146 19.40 -17.62 30.19
N GLU A 147 20.42 -18.47 30.05
CA GLU A 147 21.31 -18.47 28.88
C GLU A 147 20.56 -18.85 27.60
N LEU A 148 19.59 -19.77 27.66
CA LEU A 148 18.74 -20.08 26.51
C LEU A 148 17.88 -18.89 26.11
N ASN A 149 17.27 -18.18 27.06
CA ASN A 149 16.51 -16.96 26.77
C ASN A 149 17.40 -15.88 26.15
N ASN A 150 18.66 -15.78 26.59
CA ASN A 150 19.66 -14.89 26.00
C ASN A 150 20.01 -15.30 24.56
N LEU A 151 20.14 -16.61 24.27
CA LEU A 151 20.35 -17.09 22.89
C LEU A 151 19.12 -16.89 21.99
N ASN A 152 17.92 -17.02 22.56
CA ASN A 152 16.64 -16.89 21.86
C ASN A 152 16.18 -15.44 21.68
N LYS A 153 17.07 -14.45 21.91
CA LYS A 153 16.82 -13.06 21.50
C LYS A 153 16.53 -13.04 19.99
N LYS A 154 15.55 -12.25 19.56
CA LYS A 154 15.11 -12.15 18.16
C LYS A 154 15.11 -10.71 17.68
N ILE A 155 15.35 -10.51 16.39
CA ILE A 155 15.21 -9.22 15.72
C ILE A 155 13.74 -8.95 15.46
N THR A 156 13.22 -7.83 15.94
CA THR A 156 11.93 -7.29 15.49
C THR A 156 12.14 -6.52 14.21
N PHE A 157 11.54 -6.99 13.12
CA PHE A 157 11.58 -6.27 11.83
C PHE A 157 10.55 -5.14 11.81
N LYS A 158 10.91 -3.97 11.31
CA LYS A 158 10.01 -2.83 11.17
C LYS A 158 10.09 -2.22 9.79
N VAL A 159 8.94 -2.05 9.16
CA VAL A 159 8.83 -1.39 7.87
C VAL A 159 8.96 0.13 8.04
N GLY A 160 9.68 0.78 7.14
CA GLY A 160 9.91 2.22 7.10
C GLY A 160 11.37 2.62 7.39
N SER A 161 11.58 3.93 7.56
CA SER A 161 12.89 4.49 7.86
C SER A 161 13.27 4.31 9.33
N GLY A 162 14.56 4.08 9.58
CA GLY A 162 15.15 4.01 10.92
C GLY A 162 16.59 3.49 10.85
N THR A 163 17.13 3.12 11.99
CA THR A 163 18.47 2.50 12.10
C THR A 163 18.37 1.16 12.81
N LYS A 164 19.25 0.22 12.49
CA LYS A 164 19.34 -1.02 13.26
C LYS A 164 19.83 -0.76 14.69
N SER A 165 19.20 -1.37 15.69
CA SER A 165 19.57 -1.28 17.11
C SER A 165 19.85 -2.66 17.67
N ASN A 166 21.03 -2.83 18.29
CA ASN A 166 21.51 -4.11 18.82
C ASN A 166 21.52 -5.28 17.81
N VAL A 167 21.69 -5.00 16.51
CA VAL A 167 21.79 -6.03 15.46
C VAL A 167 23.22 -6.11 14.94
N LEU A 168 23.78 -7.32 14.92
CA LEU A 168 25.05 -7.64 14.26
C LEU A 168 24.81 -7.91 12.78
N GLU A 169 25.75 -7.46 11.96
CA GLU A 169 25.80 -7.75 10.54
C GLU A 169 27.02 -8.62 10.25
N LYS A 170 26.82 -9.74 9.58
CA LYS A 170 27.87 -10.66 9.14
C LYS A 170 27.79 -10.81 7.64
N THR A 171 28.94 -10.77 6.98
CA THR A 171 29.04 -11.02 5.54
C THR A 171 29.77 -12.34 5.33
N SER A 172 29.22 -13.20 4.48
CA SER A 172 29.86 -14.45 4.04
C SER A 172 29.66 -14.66 2.55
N ASN A 173 30.41 -15.59 1.97
CA ASN A 173 30.25 -16.01 0.58
C ASN A 173 29.77 -17.46 0.53
N LEU A 174 28.80 -17.76 -0.33
CA LEU A 174 28.41 -19.14 -0.60
C LEU A 174 29.46 -19.85 -1.47
N PRO A 175 29.47 -21.21 -1.48
CA PRO A 175 30.39 -21.99 -2.30
C PRO A 175 30.45 -21.50 -3.76
N LYS A 176 31.64 -21.57 -4.37
CA LYS A 176 31.95 -21.03 -5.71
C LYS A 176 32.04 -19.50 -5.81
N ASN A 177 31.98 -18.75 -4.70
CA ASN A 177 32.26 -17.31 -4.63
C ASN A 177 31.48 -16.44 -5.63
N LYS A 178 30.25 -16.82 -5.99
CA LYS A 178 29.37 -16.01 -6.87
C LYS A 178 28.27 -15.26 -6.12
N ILE A 179 27.96 -15.70 -4.90
CA ILE A 179 26.88 -15.15 -4.09
C ILE A 179 27.43 -14.73 -2.74
N LYS A 180 27.18 -13.47 -2.39
CA LYS A 180 27.46 -12.88 -1.07
C LYS A 180 26.18 -12.91 -0.25
N VAL A 181 26.29 -13.27 1.02
CA VAL A 181 25.18 -13.24 1.98
C VAL A 181 25.49 -12.19 3.03
N VAL A 182 24.56 -11.27 3.24
CA VAL A 182 24.59 -10.36 4.37
C VAL A 182 23.54 -10.86 5.37
N GLU A 183 23.99 -11.32 6.52
CA GLU A 183 23.16 -11.88 7.59
C GLU A 183 23.09 -10.91 8.77
N PHE A 184 21.87 -10.59 9.19
CA PHE A 184 21.56 -9.76 10.34
C PHE A 184 21.09 -10.66 11.48
N THR A 185 21.78 -10.59 12.63
CA THR A 185 21.49 -11.39 13.83
C THR A 185 21.42 -10.49 15.07
N PRO A 186 20.66 -10.88 16.11
CA PRO A 186 20.67 -10.18 17.40
C PRO A 186 22.09 -10.11 17.97
N ASN A 187 22.48 -8.96 18.51
CA ASN A 187 23.71 -8.83 19.29
C ASN A 187 23.47 -9.35 20.70
N ILE A 188 23.60 -10.67 20.90
CA ILE A 188 23.31 -11.37 22.16
C ILE A 188 24.05 -10.77 23.37
N GLY A 189 25.19 -10.11 23.15
CA GLY A 189 25.96 -9.42 24.19
C GLY A 189 25.38 -8.10 24.68
N LYS A 190 24.36 -7.55 24.02
CA LYS A 190 23.71 -6.28 24.39
C LYS A 190 22.31 -6.50 24.96
N GLU A 191 21.88 -5.54 25.77
CA GLU A 191 20.52 -5.45 26.32
C GLU A 191 19.69 -4.41 25.55
N GLY A 192 18.36 -4.51 25.68
CA GLY A 192 17.40 -3.60 25.05
C GLY A 192 16.72 -4.17 23.80
N SER A 193 16.10 -3.30 23.00
CA SER A 193 15.38 -3.71 21.79
C SER A 193 16.32 -4.13 20.66
N PHE A 194 15.96 -5.18 19.94
CA PHE A 194 16.64 -5.68 18.75
C PHE A 194 15.87 -5.28 17.50
N LEU A 195 15.93 -4.01 17.12
CA LEU A 195 15.09 -3.46 16.05
C LEU A 195 15.86 -3.40 14.73
N PHE A 196 15.25 -3.86 13.64
CA PHE A 196 15.81 -3.77 12.30
C PHE A 196 14.80 -3.17 11.32
N HIS A 197 15.17 -2.05 10.70
CA HIS A 197 14.29 -1.32 9.79
C HIS A 197 14.47 -1.74 8.32
N SER A 198 13.43 -1.67 7.51
CA SER A 198 13.51 -1.99 6.07
C SER A 198 14.54 -1.11 5.34
N SER A 199 14.74 0.14 5.77
CA SER A 199 15.79 1.03 5.24
C SER A 199 17.23 0.51 5.42
N GLU A 200 17.46 -0.48 6.30
CA GLU A 200 18.77 -1.07 6.53
C GLU A 200 19.10 -2.22 5.57
N LEU A 201 18.09 -2.86 4.95
CA LEU A 201 18.25 -4.09 4.16
C LEU A 201 19.32 -3.98 3.07
N PHE A 202 19.38 -2.82 2.40
CA PHE A 202 20.26 -2.61 1.24
C PHE A 202 21.32 -1.55 1.46
N LYS A 203 21.59 -1.13 2.71
CA LYS A 203 22.57 -0.06 2.99
C LYS A 203 23.97 -0.34 2.42
N VAL A 204 24.38 -1.60 2.39
CA VAL A 204 25.67 -2.01 1.83
C VAL A 204 25.79 -1.63 0.34
N HIS A 205 24.66 -1.55 -0.38
CA HIS A 205 24.58 -1.27 -1.83
C HIS A 205 23.36 -0.38 -2.17
N SER A 206 23.18 0.73 -1.46
CA SER A 206 21.95 1.54 -1.43
C SER A 206 21.53 2.17 -2.76
N ASN A 207 22.44 2.30 -3.72
CA ASN A 207 22.23 3.14 -4.89
C ASN A 207 21.26 2.52 -5.92
N TYR A 208 21.03 1.20 -5.86
CA TYR A 208 20.32 0.48 -6.93
C TYR A 208 19.28 -0.51 -6.44
N SER A 209 18.91 -0.51 -5.16
CA SER A 209 17.94 -1.47 -4.65
C SER A 209 17.06 -0.86 -3.58
N ARG A 210 15.76 -0.93 -3.84
CA ARG A 210 14.70 -0.51 -2.93
C ARG A 210 13.61 -1.56 -2.97
N ILE A 211 13.02 -1.83 -1.82
CA ILE A 211 11.84 -2.69 -1.72
C ILE A 211 10.74 -1.81 -1.16
N GLU A 212 9.55 -1.91 -1.74
CA GLU A 212 8.42 -1.15 -1.23
C GLU A 212 7.98 -1.68 0.12
N ASP A 213 7.67 -0.76 1.02
CA ASP A 213 7.15 -1.05 2.34
C ASP A 213 5.83 -1.87 2.28
N SER A 214 5.02 -1.71 1.23
CA SER A 214 3.80 -2.51 1.03
C SER A 214 4.07 -4.00 0.85
N ILE A 215 5.20 -4.36 0.24
CA ILE A 215 5.57 -5.76 -0.02
C ILE A 215 5.94 -6.46 1.28
N LEU A 216 6.47 -5.71 2.26
CA LEU A 216 6.97 -6.22 3.53
C LEU A 216 5.96 -6.15 4.68
N GLN A 217 4.70 -5.79 4.43
CA GLN A 217 3.71 -5.64 5.50
C GLN A 217 3.46 -6.94 6.27
N GLU A 218 3.54 -8.10 5.61
CA GLU A 218 3.36 -9.40 6.27
C GLU A 218 4.45 -9.69 7.31
N VAL A 219 5.64 -9.11 7.17
CA VAL A 219 6.76 -9.30 8.10
C VAL A 219 6.94 -8.12 9.06
N ASN A 220 6.10 -7.10 8.97
CA ASN A 220 6.18 -5.90 9.81
C ASN A 220 5.86 -6.23 11.28
N TYR A 221 6.69 -5.73 12.20
CA TYR A 221 6.65 -5.98 13.64
C TYR A 221 6.79 -7.45 14.07
N LYS A 222 7.23 -8.35 13.18
CA LYS A 222 7.45 -9.75 13.53
C LYS A 222 8.88 -10.00 14.05
N PRO A 223 9.05 -10.89 15.03
CA PRO A 223 10.36 -11.31 15.52
C PRO A 223 10.98 -12.40 14.63
N PHE A 224 12.29 -12.34 14.40
CA PHE A 224 13.05 -13.27 13.58
C PHE A 224 14.38 -13.63 14.24
N ASP A 225 14.84 -14.88 14.09
CA ASP A 225 16.16 -15.30 14.57
C ASP A 225 17.27 -14.62 13.76
N CYS A 226 17.07 -14.52 12.44
CA CYS A 226 17.92 -13.72 11.57
C CYS A 226 17.20 -13.28 10.29
N ILE A 227 17.80 -12.29 9.62
CA ILE A 227 17.37 -11.81 8.31
C ILE A 227 18.58 -11.91 7.38
N LYS A 228 18.42 -12.50 6.20
CA LYS A 228 19.50 -12.68 5.23
C LYS A 228 19.15 -12.00 3.91
N VAL A 229 20.13 -11.34 3.32
CA VAL A 229 20.03 -10.77 1.97
C VAL A 229 21.11 -11.39 1.10
N TYR A 230 20.68 -11.99 -0.01
CA TYR A 230 21.55 -12.67 -0.97
C TYR A 230 21.86 -11.75 -2.13
N TYR A 231 23.14 -11.60 -2.47
CA TYR A 231 23.64 -10.73 -3.53
C TYR A 231 24.44 -11.51 -4.56
N PHE A 232 24.28 -11.21 -5.83
CA PHE A 232 25.29 -11.59 -6.83
C PHE A 232 26.54 -10.73 -6.64
N ILE A 233 27.71 -11.37 -6.52
CA ILE A 233 28.97 -10.67 -6.23
C ILE A 233 29.40 -9.77 -7.38
N SER A 234 29.22 -10.22 -8.63
CA SER A 234 29.70 -9.48 -9.81
C SER A 234 29.06 -8.10 -9.95
N ASP A 235 27.80 -7.98 -9.51
CA ASP A 235 26.98 -6.80 -9.80
C ASP A 235 26.49 -6.12 -8.51
N HIS A 236 26.77 -6.70 -7.34
CA HIS A 236 26.25 -6.28 -6.04
C HIS A 236 24.71 -6.17 -6.00
N ILE A 237 24.01 -6.99 -6.80
CA ILE A 237 22.56 -6.99 -6.95
C ILE A 237 21.94 -7.90 -5.89
N PRO A 238 21.16 -7.39 -4.92
CA PRO A 238 20.38 -8.23 -4.02
C PRO A 238 19.29 -8.95 -4.81
N VAL A 239 19.07 -10.23 -4.57
CA VAL A 239 18.15 -11.08 -5.36
C VAL A 239 17.11 -11.80 -4.54
N LEU A 240 17.40 -12.07 -3.26
CA LEU A 240 16.51 -12.75 -2.34
C LEU A 240 16.69 -12.18 -0.95
N ILE A 241 15.58 -11.96 -0.24
CA ILE A 241 15.55 -11.69 1.19
C ILE A 241 14.93 -12.91 1.87
N GLU A 242 15.56 -13.42 2.91
CA GLU A 242 15.07 -14.53 3.73
C GLU A 242 14.90 -14.05 5.18
N PHE A 243 13.69 -14.17 5.70
CA PHE A 243 13.37 -13.98 7.10
C PHE A 243 13.27 -15.36 7.77
N VAL A 244 14.07 -15.60 8.81
CA VAL A 244 14.16 -16.91 9.49
C VAL A 244 13.52 -16.81 10.88
N ASP A 245 12.55 -17.68 11.16
CA ASP A 245 11.94 -17.87 12.48
C ASP A 245 11.86 -19.36 12.82
N GLY A 246 12.89 -19.86 13.50
CA GLY A 246 13.13 -21.26 13.79
C GLY A 246 13.26 -22.08 12.50
N LYS A 247 12.26 -22.94 12.24
CA LYS A 247 12.17 -23.74 11.02
C LYS A 247 11.37 -23.06 9.91
N THR A 248 10.63 -22.00 10.25
CA THR A 248 9.80 -21.25 9.31
C THR A 248 10.64 -20.22 8.60
N LYS A 249 10.42 -20.07 7.30
CA LYS A 249 11.14 -19.12 6.46
C LYS A 249 10.17 -18.38 5.57
N THR A 250 10.39 -17.08 5.43
CA THR A 250 9.62 -16.23 4.51
C THR A 250 10.57 -15.58 3.53
N TYR A 251 10.28 -15.66 2.24
CA TYR A 251 11.15 -15.19 1.19
C TYR A 251 10.52 -14.04 0.40
N PHE A 252 11.35 -13.09 0.01
CA PHE A 252 11.00 -12.07 -0.98
C PHE A 252 12.04 -12.09 -2.09
N LYS A 253 11.59 -12.40 -3.30
CA LYS A 253 12.45 -12.53 -4.48
C LYS A 253 12.32 -11.30 -5.36
N ARG A 254 13.46 -10.79 -5.81
CA ARG A 254 13.55 -9.72 -6.80
C ARG A 254 13.00 -10.20 -8.15
N GLN A 255 12.29 -9.34 -8.86
CA GLN A 255 11.63 -9.67 -10.13
C GLN A 255 12.28 -8.95 -11.33
N ASP A 256 13.08 -7.91 -11.10
CA ASP A 256 13.72 -7.13 -12.17
C ASP A 256 15.21 -6.86 -11.93
N THR A 257 15.95 -6.53 -12.99
CA THR A 257 17.35 -6.09 -12.86
C THR A 257 17.47 -4.70 -12.24
N GLY A 258 16.41 -3.87 -12.30
CA GLY A 258 16.38 -2.52 -11.74
C GLY A 258 16.42 -2.48 -10.21
N GLY A 259 15.82 -3.47 -9.53
CA GLY A 259 15.82 -3.55 -8.07
C GLY A 259 14.71 -2.79 -7.42
N PHE A 260 13.59 -2.65 -8.13
CA PHE A 260 12.41 -1.94 -7.68
C PHE A 260 11.19 -2.86 -7.66
N HIS A 261 11.25 -4.01 -8.34
CA HIS A 261 10.16 -5.00 -8.32
C HIS A 261 10.56 -6.19 -7.45
N TRP A 262 9.78 -6.43 -6.40
CA TRP A 262 9.92 -7.56 -5.48
C TRP A 262 8.57 -8.23 -5.30
N ALA A 263 8.59 -9.53 -5.02
CA ALA A 263 7.39 -10.27 -4.67
C ALA A 263 7.70 -11.28 -3.57
N LYS A 264 6.69 -11.64 -2.78
CA LYS A 264 6.77 -12.81 -1.90
C LYS A 264 7.05 -14.04 -2.76
N ASP A 265 7.94 -14.90 -2.29
CA ASP A 265 8.27 -16.16 -2.95
C ASP A 265 7.91 -17.34 -2.05
N ASP A 266 6.94 -18.14 -2.49
CA ASP A 266 6.50 -19.34 -1.78
C ASP A 266 7.33 -20.58 -2.16
N THR A 267 8.41 -20.40 -2.93
CA THR A 267 9.35 -21.48 -3.26
C THR A 267 9.94 -22.06 -1.99
N ASN A 268 9.79 -23.39 -1.80
CA ASN A 268 10.48 -24.12 -0.75
C ASN A 268 11.95 -24.31 -1.15
N TYR A 269 12.78 -23.35 -0.76
CA TYR A 269 14.21 -23.42 -0.94
C TYR A 269 14.79 -24.55 -0.08
N ASN A 270 15.37 -25.56 -0.73
CA ASN A 270 15.91 -26.73 -0.04
C ASN A 270 17.01 -26.31 0.95
N ASN A 271 17.04 -26.90 2.14
CA ASN A 271 18.10 -26.66 3.11
C ASN A 271 19.47 -27.21 2.66
N ASP A 272 19.51 -28.05 1.62
CA ASP A 272 20.74 -28.45 0.94
C ASP A 272 21.44 -27.24 0.28
N PRO A 273 22.68 -26.89 0.71
CA PRO A 273 23.38 -25.72 0.21
C PRO A 273 23.62 -25.72 -1.31
N SER A 274 23.81 -26.90 -1.92
CA SER A 274 24.07 -27.03 -3.36
C SER A 274 22.82 -26.79 -4.17
N VAL A 275 21.69 -27.35 -3.74
CA VAL A 275 20.38 -27.12 -4.38
C VAL A 275 19.97 -25.65 -4.24
N PHE A 276 20.11 -25.09 -3.03
CA PHE A 276 19.81 -23.68 -2.76
C PHE A 276 20.64 -22.74 -3.64
N TYR A 277 21.94 -22.98 -3.74
CA TYR A 277 22.82 -22.23 -4.62
C TYR A 277 22.37 -22.29 -6.08
N ASN A 278 22.03 -23.49 -6.58
CA ASN A 278 21.55 -23.66 -7.96
C ASN A 278 20.24 -22.88 -8.20
N GLN A 279 19.31 -22.90 -7.25
CA GLN A 279 18.07 -22.11 -7.32
C GLN A 279 18.37 -20.60 -7.38
N LEU A 280 19.26 -20.10 -6.53
CA LEU A 280 19.66 -18.69 -6.55
C LEU A 280 20.28 -18.29 -7.90
N THR A 281 21.15 -19.13 -8.48
CA THR A 281 21.78 -18.82 -9.78
C THR A 281 20.80 -18.76 -10.96
N ARG A 282 19.63 -19.39 -10.85
CA ARG A 282 18.57 -19.31 -11.86
C ARG A 282 17.81 -17.97 -11.84
N ILE A 283 17.86 -17.25 -10.72
CA ILE A 283 17.19 -15.95 -10.59
C ILE A 283 17.77 -14.94 -11.60
N LYS A 284 19.10 -14.88 -11.79
CA LYS A 284 19.72 -13.86 -12.68
C LYS A 284 19.19 -13.91 -14.12
N PRO A 285 19.22 -15.06 -14.83
CA PRO A 285 18.63 -15.16 -16.16
C PRO A 285 17.13 -14.84 -16.19
N GLU A 286 16.40 -15.06 -15.09
CA GLU A 286 14.99 -14.68 -15.00
C GLU A 286 14.83 -13.16 -14.89
N LEU A 287 15.64 -12.47 -14.08
CA LEU A 287 15.62 -11.01 -13.97
C LEU A 287 15.87 -10.33 -15.32
N GLU A 288 16.76 -10.89 -16.14
CA GLU A 288 17.12 -10.36 -17.46
C GLU A 288 15.98 -10.49 -18.50
N LYS A 289 15.01 -11.39 -18.26
CA LYS A 289 13.83 -11.53 -19.14
C LYS A 289 12.87 -10.35 -19.01
N TRP A 290 12.85 -9.70 -17.86
CA TRP A 290 11.92 -8.64 -17.52
C TRP A 290 12.53 -7.26 -17.74
N LEU A 291 11.84 -6.45 -18.53
CA LEU A 291 12.09 -5.02 -18.62
C LEU A 291 11.09 -4.27 -17.73
N THR A 292 11.57 -3.39 -16.86
CA THR A 292 10.70 -2.65 -15.94
C THR A 292 10.71 -1.16 -16.27
N TYR A 293 9.52 -0.60 -16.52
CA TYR A 293 9.31 0.84 -16.67
C TYR A 293 8.93 1.46 -15.29
N GLN A 294 9.55 2.55 -14.90
CA GLN A 294 9.31 3.37 -13.70
C GLN A 294 8.81 4.72 -14.17
N LEU A 295 7.50 4.82 -14.29
CA LEU A 295 6.86 5.96 -14.92
C LEU A 295 6.76 7.18 -14.00
N ASN A 296 7.34 7.12 -12.80
CA ASN A 296 7.38 8.21 -11.83
C ASN A 296 8.70 8.99 -11.84
N THR A 297 9.58 8.76 -12.80
CA THR A 297 10.85 9.48 -12.92
C THR A 297 10.93 10.24 -14.23
N ASN A 298 11.07 11.56 -14.13
CA ASN A 298 11.34 12.46 -15.26
C ASN A 298 12.80 12.44 -15.72
N HIS A 299 13.57 11.46 -15.23
CA HIS A 299 14.99 11.28 -15.43
C HIS A 299 15.29 9.86 -15.87
N ASN A 300 16.50 9.64 -16.39
CA ASN A 300 16.98 8.32 -16.73
C ASN A 300 16.94 7.38 -15.52
N TYR A 301 16.61 6.13 -15.80
CA TYR A 301 16.48 5.13 -14.75
C TYR A 301 17.86 4.80 -14.19
N SER A 302 17.92 4.47 -12.91
CA SER A 302 19.18 4.17 -12.23
C SER A 302 19.93 2.99 -12.86
N ASN A 303 19.22 2.06 -13.50
CA ASN A 303 19.80 0.92 -14.22
C ASN A 303 20.29 1.25 -15.64
N GLY A 304 20.02 2.46 -16.16
CA GLY A 304 20.41 2.90 -17.50
C GLY A 304 19.72 2.18 -18.67
N ASN A 305 18.88 1.17 -18.41
CA ASN A 305 18.23 0.34 -19.42
C ASN A 305 17.07 1.04 -20.11
N ILE A 306 16.51 2.08 -19.50
CA ILE A 306 15.49 2.94 -20.09
C ILE A 306 16.05 4.36 -20.21
N LEU A 307 16.05 4.88 -21.44
CA LEU A 307 16.28 6.29 -21.72
C LEU A 307 14.96 7.05 -21.54
N VAL A 308 15.00 8.12 -20.76
CA VAL A 308 13.87 9.04 -20.62
C VAL A 308 14.25 10.35 -21.29
N SER A 309 13.57 10.66 -22.40
CA SER A 309 13.74 11.95 -23.07
C SER A 309 12.50 12.81 -22.84
N PRO A 310 12.60 13.93 -22.11
CA PRO A 310 11.53 14.92 -22.09
C PRO A 310 11.44 15.56 -23.48
N GLN A 311 10.26 15.52 -24.06
CA GLN A 311 9.90 16.37 -25.18
C GLN A 311 9.15 17.55 -24.59
N THR A 312 9.85 18.66 -24.38
CA THR A 312 9.19 19.95 -24.17
C THR A 312 8.44 20.27 -25.45
N SER A 313 7.13 20.14 -25.40
CA SER A 313 6.27 20.65 -26.46
C SER A 313 6.53 22.15 -26.63
N ASN A 314 6.46 22.65 -27.86
CA ASN A 314 6.59 24.07 -28.16
C ASN A 314 5.77 24.92 -27.17
N VAL A 315 6.28 26.11 -26.86
CA VAL A 315 5.93 27.08 -25.79
C VAL A 315 4.42 27.34 -25.56
N GLN A 316 3.52 26.85 -26.41
CA GLN A 316 2.07 26.93 -26.26
C GLN A 316 1.43 25.79 -25.44
N ASN A 317 2.13 24.68 -25.22
CA ASN A 317 1.53 23.47 -24.66
C ASN A 317 1.80 23.33 -23.15
N LYS A 318 0.73 23.19 -22.35
CA LYS A 318 0.76 23.12 -20.87
C LYS A 318 1.09 21.73 -20.31
N TYR A 319 1.89 20.92 -21.01
CA TYR A 319 2.23 19.58 -20.54
C TYR A 319 3.61 19.16 -21.07
N THR A 320 4.24 18.21 -20.39
CA THR A 320 5.50 17.61 -20.81
C THR A 320 5.28 16.15 -21.15
N VAL A 321 5.81 15.74 -22.31
CA VAL A 321 5.81 14.35 -22.72
C VAL A 321 7.14 13.73 -22.35
N TYR A 322 7.13 12.64 -21.59
CA TYR A 322 8.33 11.84 -21.34
C TYR A 322 8.23 10.57 -22.17
N THR A 323 9.17 10.42 -23.09
CA THR A 323 9.34 9.19 -23.87
C THR A 323 10.33 8.28 -23.14
N HIS A 324 9.84 7.13 -22.73
CA HIS A 324 10.61 6.05 -22.12
C HIS A 324 10.93 5.01 -23.20
N THR A 325 12.21 4.85 -23.54
CA THR A 325 12.66 3.92 -24.58
C THR A 325 13.74 2.98 -24.05
N PRO A 326 13.62 1.65 -24.25
CA PRO A 326 14.63 0.70 -23.81
C PRO A 326 15.92 0.81 -24.61
N LYS A 327 17.09 0.70 -23.96
CA LYS A 327 18.40 0.62 -24.61
C LYS A 327 18.81 -0.84 -24.79
N ASN A 328 18.90 -1.32 -26.04
CA ASN A 328 19.51 -2.61 -26.40
C ASN A 328 19.06 -3.81 -25.53
N VAL A 329 17.75 -3.95 -25.28
CA VAL A 329 17.26 -4.99 -24.37
C VAL A 329 16.72 -6.20 -25.13
N ASN A 330 17.32 -7.37 -24.90
CA ASN A 330 16.85 -8.68 -25.37
C ASN A 330 15.67 -9.24 -24.55
N SER A 331 15.02 -8.42 -23.72
CA SER A 331 13.89 -8.84 -22.90
C SER A 331 12.70 -9.24 -23.78
N ASN A 332 11.94 -10.21 -23.28
CA ASN A 332 10.76 -10.73 -23.96
C ASN A 332 9.46 -10.24 -23.29
N THR A 333 9.55 -9.85 -22.02
CA THR A 333 8.41 -9.40 -21.21
C THR A 333 8.67 -8.02 -20.63
N THR A 334 7.60 -7.31 -20.28
CA THR A 334 7.67 -5.99 -19.66
C THR A 334 6.72 -5.90 -18.47
N ASP A 335 7.20 -5.29 -17.39
CA ASP A 335 6.38 -4.76 -16.31
C ASP A 335 6.40 -3.22 -16.36
N VAL A 336 5.25 -2.62 -16.03
CA VAL A 336 5.09 -1.19 -15.93
C VAL A 336 4.76 -0.85 -14.49
N LEU A 337 5.64 -0.09 -13.85
CA LEU A 337 5.50 0.40 -12.49
C LEU A 337 5.23 1.90 -12.50
N TYR A 338 4.38 2.33 -11.57
CA TYR A 338 4.18 3.74 -11.23
C TYR A 338 4.40 3.90 -9.72
N LEU A 339 5.32 4.77 -9.34
CA LEU A 339 5.77 4.92 -7.93
C LEU A 339 6.24 3.59 -7.32
N ASN A 340 6.94 2.77 -8.12
CA ASN A 340 7.40 1.40 -7.81
C ASN A 340 6.30 0.33 -7.63
N LYS A 341 5.02 0.71 -7.77
CA LYS A 341 3.89 -0.23 -7.74
C LYS A 341 3.53 -0.68 -9.13
N LYS A 342 3.18 -1.95 -9.29
CA LYS A 342 2.69 -2.47 -10.57
C LYS A 342 1.41 -1.74 -10.98
N VAL A 343 1.38 -1.24 -12.22
CA VAL A 343 0.20 -0.58 -12.78
C VAL A 343 -0.94 -1.58 -12.87
N GLU A 344 -2.06 -1.26 -12.20
CA GLU A 344 -3.30 -1.99 -12.26
C GLU A 344 -4.19 -1.38 -13.35
N VAL A 345 -4.57 -2.18 -14.35
CA VAL A 345 -5.44 -1.72 -15.42
C VAL A 345 -6.89 -2.06 -15.09
N ILE A 346 -7.70 -1.03 -14.90
CA ILE A 346 -9.15 -1.16 -14.80
C ILE A 346 -9.72 -1.30 -16.20
N GLN A 347 -10.44 -2.41 -16.40
CA GLN A 347 -11.10 -2.68 -17.66
C GLN A 347 -12.21 -1.67 -17.93
N ASN A 348 -12.22 -1.13 -19.14
CA ASN A 348 -13.39 -0.45 -19.66
C ASN A 348 -14.35 -1.51 -20.23
N LYS A 349 -15.58 -1.56 -19.69
CA LYS A 349 -16.66 -2.47 -20.14
C LYS A 349 -17.03 -2.26 -21.61
N ASP A 350 -16.76 -1.08 -22.17
CA ASP A 350 -17.03 -0.75 -23.56
C ASP A 350 -16.01 -1.37 -24.54
N ILE A 351 -14.92 -1.97 -24.04
CA ILE A 351 -13.95 -2.70 -24.88
C ILE A 351 -14.49 -4.12 -25.11
N GLN A 352 -15.29 -4.24 -26.17
CA GLN A 352 -15.97 -5.49 -26.52
C GLN A 352 -15.02 -6.55 -27.10
N LYS A 353 -13.98 -6.15 -27.84
CA LYS A 353 -13.03 -7.09 -28.44
C LYS A 353 -11.96 -7.51 -27.44
N ALA A 354 -11.85 -8.81 -27.21
CA ALA A 354 -10.83 -9.39 -26.32
C ALA A 354 -9.39 -9.08 -26.78
N GLU A 355 -9.18 -8.89 -28.09
CA GLU A 355 -7.87 -8.60 -28.69
C GLU A 355 -7.31 -7.24 -28.28
N ASP A 356 -8.20 -6.30 -27.98
CA ASP A 356 -7.84 -4.94 -27.58
C ASP A 356 -7.59 -4.84 -26.07
N ARG A 357 -7.89 -5.87 -25.27
CA ARG A 357 -7.75 -5.82 -23.80
C ARG A 357 -6.28 -5.89 -23.37
N LEU A 358 -5.93 -5.01 -22.43
CA LEU A 358 -4.59 -4.92 -21.82
C LEU A 358 -4.12 -6.17 -21.09
N GLU A 359 -5.01 -7.10 -20.73
CA GLU A 359 -4.64 -8.40 -20.15
C GLU A 359 -3.72 -9.21 -21.08
N ARG A 360 -3.85 -9.03 -22.41
CA ARG A 360 -2.94 -9.65 -23.38
C ARG A 360 -1.57 -8.96 -23.44
N LEU A 361 -1.38 -7.79 -22.81
CA LEU A 361 -0.07 -7.15 -22.68
C LEU A 361 0.72 -7.66 -21.48
N ASN A 362 0.10 -8.36 -20.52
CA ASN A 362 0.85 -8.98 -19.43
C ASN A 362 1.81 -10.01 -20.03
N GLY A 363 3.12 -9.80 -19.86
CA GLY A 363 4.14 -10.62 -20.49
C GLY A 363 4.44 -10.29 -21.96
N LYS A 364 3.94 -9.19 -22.53
CA LYS A 364 4.40 -8.69 -23.84
C LYS A 364 5.47 -7.62 -23.66
N PHE A 365 6.33 -7.51 -24.67
CA PHE A 365 7.36 -6.48 -24.71
C PHE A 365 6.77 -5.13 -25.14
N ILE A 366 6.92 -4.12 -24.29
CA ILE A 366 6.59 -2.74 -24.63
C ILE A 366 7.86 -2.07 -25.16
N LYS A 367 7.81 -1.66 -26.43
CA LYS A 367 8.92 -1.02 -27.15
C LYS A 367 9.14 0.41 -26.71
N LYS A 368 8.08 1.13 -26.34
CA LYS A 368 8.12 2.55 -25.98
C LYS A 368 6.91 2.90 -25.14
N ILE A 369 7.11 3.75 -24.14
CA ILE A 369 6.02 4.36 -23.36
C ILE A 369 6.15 5.88 -23.44
N ASP A 370 5.09 6.56 -23.87
CA ASP A 370 4.98 8.01 -23.71
C ASP A 370 4.07 8.31 -22.52
N THR A 371 4.54 9.12 -21.58
CA THR A 371 3.75 9.59 -20.45
C THR A 371 3.56 11.09 -20.55
N TYR A 372 2.36 11.58 -20.21
CA TYR A 372 2.00 12.98 -20.34
C TYR A 372 1.73 13.56 -18.96
N ALA A 373 2.58 14.49 -18.52
CA ALA A 373 2.45 15.18 -17.23
C ALA A 373 2.07 16.65 -17.44
N LEU A 374 1.34 17.25 -16.51
CA LEU A 374 0.92 18.67 -16.62
C LEU A 374 2.08 19.68 -16.51
N ASP A 375 3.26 19.26 -16.06
CA ASP A 375 4.41 20.16 -15.86
C ASP A 375 5.72 19.38 -16.05
N VAL A 376 6.79 20.09 -16.44
CA VAL A 376 8.15 19.60 -16.73
C VAL A 376 8.82 18.94 -15.52
N ASN A 377 8.28 19.17 -14.32
CA ASN A 377 8.76 18.58 -13.07
C ASN A 377 7.69 17.80 -12.31
N SER A 378 6.51 17.61 -12.91
CA SER A 378 5.45 16.87 -12.23
C SER A 378 5.66 15.37 -12.39
N ASN A 379 5.56 14.64 -11.28
CA ASN A 379 5.43 13.17 -11.28
C ASN A 379 3.96 12.75 -11.54
N ASP A 380 3.03 13.70 -11.70
CA ASP A 380 1.62 13.43 -11.98
C ASP A 380 1.36 13.27 -13.47
N HIS A 381 1.69 12.08 -13.96
CA HIS A 381 1.33 11.64 -15.30
C HIS A 381 -0.18 11.35 -15.35
N LEU A 382 -0.85 11.83 -16.39
CA LEU A 382 -2.31 11.72 -16.56
C LEU A 382 -2.70 10.74 -17.67
N LEU A 383 -1.88 10.66 -18.70
CA LEU A 383 -2.07 9.78 -19.84
C LEU A 383 -0.79 8.99 -20.05
N MET A 384 -0.96 7.74 -20.45
CA MET A 384 0.12 6.85 -20.84
C MET A 384 -0.23 6.23 -22.19
N LYS A 385 0.73 6.27 -23.11
CA LYS A 385 0.64 5.66 -24.44
C LYS A 385 1.68 4.55 -24.50
N LEU A 386 1.21 3.32 -24.57
CA LEU A 386 2.04 2.12 -24.68
C LEU A 386 2.17 1.73 -26.15
N ILE A 387 3.39 1.47 -26.61
CA ILE A 387 3.67 1.01 -27.98
C ILE A 387 4.37 -0.35 -27.90
N THR A 388 3.76 -1.41 -28.42
CA THR A 388 4.34 -2.77 -28.40
C THR A 388 5.42 -2.95 -29.46
N ARG A 389 6.13 -4.09 -29.42
CA ARG A 389 7.11 -4.45 -30.46
C ARG A 389 6.47 -4.52 -31.86
N GLU A 390 5.24 -5.00 -31.93
CA GLU A 390 4.46 -5.13 -33.18
C GLU A 390 3.88 -3.79 -33.67
N GLY A 391 4.04 -2.71 -32.90
CA GLY A 391 3.53 -1.38 -33.24
C GLY A 391 2.10 -1.11 -32.81
N ASN A 392 1.48 -2.01 -32.04
CA ASN A 392 0.16 -1.77 -31.44
C ASN A 392 0.25 -0.65 -30.41
N VAL A 393 -0.76 0.22 -30.37
CA VAL A 393 -0.80 1.39 -29.48
C VAL A 393 -1.99 1.29 -28.54
N TYR A 394 -1.73 1.47 -27.25
CA TYR A 394 -2.74 1.46 -26.21
C TYR A 394 -2.67 2.77 -25.42
N TYR A 395 -3.82 3.35 -25.11
CA TYR A 395 -3.92 4.53 -24.28
C TYR A 395 -4.53 4.19 -22.92
N LEU A 396 -3.89 4.70 -21.88
CA LEU A 396 -4.26 4.53 -20.50
C LEU A 396 -4.44 5.90 -19.87
N SER A 397 -5.61 6.16 -19.31
CA SER A 397 -5.85 7.35 -18.49
C SER A 397 -5.67 6.99 -17.03
N ARG A 398 -5.06 7.89 -16.26
CA ARG A 398 -4.95 7.72 -14.82
C ARG A 398 -6.37 7.68 -14.23
N PHE A 399 -6.67 6.62 -13.49
CA PHE A 399 -7.99 6.42 -12.91
C PHE A 399 -8.10 7.07 -11.54
N ASP A 400 -6.99 7.05 -10.77
CA ASP A 400 -6.98 7.57 -9.41
C ASP A 400 -5.75 8.40 -9.04
N ARG A 401 -5.79 9.03 -7.87
CA ARG A 401 -4.68 9.84 -7.34
C ARG A 401 -3.48 9.03 -6.90
N SER A 402 -3.61 7.73 -6.66
CA SER A 402 -2.45 6.87 -6.37
C SER A 402 -1.53 6.76 -7.60
N GLY A 403 -2.13 6.86 -8.79
CA GLY A 403 -1.46 6.61 -10.07
C GLY A 403 -1.08 5.13 -10.26
N VAL A 404 -1.51 4.24 -9.37
CA VAL A 404 -1.37 2.79 -9.54
C VAL A 404 -2.47 2.27 -10.46
N LYS A 405 -3.68 2.84 -10.37
CA LYS A 405 -4.83 2.42 -11.18
C LYS A 405 -4.97 3.25 -12.44
N TRP A 406 -5.05 2.57 -13.57
CA TRP A 406 -5.18 3.17 -14.89
C TRP A 406 -6.35 2.55 -15.63
N ARG A 407 -7.14 3.37 -16.30
CA ARG A 407 -8.24 2.90 -17.14
C ARG A 407 -7.79 2.85 -18.58
N GLN A 408 -8.01 1.71 -19.21
CA GLN A 408 -7.82 1.60 -20.64
C GLN A 408 -8.86 2.44 -21.38
N LEU A 409 -8.40 3.31 -22.26
CA LEU A 409 -9.29 4.10 -23.12
C LEU A 409 -9.71 3.23 -24.32
N SER A 410 -11.02 3.14 -24.52
CA SER A 410 -11.61 2.54 -25.71
C SER A 410 -11.50 3.52 -26.90
N LEU A 411 -11.64 3.00 -28.12
CA LEU A 411 -11.79 3.85 -29.31
C LEU A 411 -12.97 4.81 -29.16
N LYS A 412 -14.05 4.36 -28.54
CA LYS A 412 -15.23 5.17 -28.26
C LYS A 412 -14.93 6.30 -27.27
N ASP A 413 -14.17 6.04 -26.21
CA ASP A 413 -13.78 7.09 -25.25
C ASP A 413 -12.98 8.19 -25.97
N LEU A 414 -12.10 7.77 -26.88
CA LEU A 414 -11.27 8.68 -27.66
C LEU A 414 -12.09 9.47 -28.70
N THR A 415 -13.17 8.90 -29.25
CA THR A 415 -14.09 9.61 -30.15
C THR A 415 -15.09 10.48 -29.40
N ASP A 416 -15.58 10.05 -28.24
CA ASP A 416 -16.56 10.75 -27.40
C ASP A 416 -15.96 12.05 -26.83
N ILE A 417 -14.68 12.00 -26.46
CA ILE A 417 -13.88 13.17 -26.07
C ILE A 417 -13.64 14.10 -27.28
N ASN A 418 -13.77 13.56 -28.50
CA ASN A 418 -13.72 14.27 -29.77
C ASN A 418 -15.11 14.67 -30.33
N ILE A 419 -16.22 14.55 -29.58
CA ILE A 419 -17.56 14.99 -30.05
C ILE A 419 -17.67 16.53 -29.99
N LYS A 420 -16.94 17.16 -30.90
CA LYS A 420 -17.40 18.26 -31.75
C LYS A 420 -16.61 18.23 -33.08
N ILE A 421 -16.43 17.03 -33.65
CA ILE A 421 -15.99 16.84 -35.05
C ILE A 421 -17.16 16.22 -35.82
N GLU A 422 -18.35 16.80 -35.69
CA GLU A 422 -19.43 16.58 -36.64
C GLU A 422 -19.65 17.88 -37.40
N GLY A 423 -19.25 17.83 -38.67
CA GLY A 423 -19.34 18.96 -39.60
C GLY A 423 -18.68 18.69 -40.95
N GLN A 424 -17.72 17.74 -41.04
CA GLN A 424 -17.01 17.51 -42.31
C GLN A 424 -16.77 16.05 -42.72
N ILE A 425 -17.23 15.05 -41.95
CA ILE A 425 -17.10 13.64 -42.36
C ILE A 425 -18.44 13.14 -42.90
N ASN A 426 -18.87 13.70 -44.02
CA ASN A 426 -19.96 13.13 -44.80
C ASN A 426 -19.40 12.29 -45.95
N GLY A 427 -19.76 11.01 -45.96
CA GLY A 427 -19.97 10.23 -47.18
C GLY A 427 -18.81 9.38 -47.71
N ALA A 428 -19.00 8.06 -47.60
CA ALA A 428 -18.83 7.05 -48.65
C ALA A 428 -17.70 6.00 -48.61
N ASP A 429 -16.60 6.12 -47.86
CA ASP A 429 -15.49 5.12 -47.97
C ASP A 429 -15.08 4.40 -46.66
N TYR A 430 -16.07 4.00 -45.84
CA TYR A 430 -15.82 3.42 -44.51
C TYR A 430 -15.99 1.90 -44.36
N THR A 431 -16.02 1.13 -45.46
CA THR A 431 -16.27 -0.33 -45.42
C THR A 431 -15.02 -1.22 -45.42
N ARG A 432 -13.80 -0.68 -45.30
CA ARG A 432 -12.59 -1.49 -45.05
C ARG A 432 -12.04 -1.26 -43.64
N GLY A 433 -12.24 -2.24 -42.77
CA GLY A 433 -11.92 -2.24 -41.33
C GLY A 433 -10.46 -2.01 -40.92
N GLU A 434 -9.54 -1.75 -41.85
CA GLU A 434 -8.13 -1.38 -41.56
C GLU A 434 -7.88 0.14 -41.52
N GLY A 435 -8.86 0.97 -41.92
CA GLY A 435 -8.70 2.43 -42.07
C GLY A 435 -8.98 3.27 -40.81
N LEU A 436 -9.93 2.85 -39.96
CA LEU A 436 -10.38 3.64 -38.80
C LEU A 436 -9.26 3.77 -37.75
N GLY A 437 -8.56 2.66 -37.44
CA GLY A 437 -7.44 2.67 -36.48
C GLY A 437 -6.28 3.56 -36.91
N LYS A 438 -5.88 3.51 -38.18
CA LYS A 438 -4.79 4.35 -38.73
C LYS A 438 -5.18 5.83 -38.84
N THR A 439 -6.44 6.12 -39.15
CA THR A 439 -6.97 7.49 -39.26
C THR A 439 -7.12 8.15 -37.88
N LEU A 440 -7.64 7.43 -36.88
CA LEU A 440 -7.67 7.89 -35.49
C LEU A 440 -6.26 8.00 -34.89
N GLN A 441 -5.33 7.11 -35.26
CA GLN A 441 -3.93 7.21 -34.85
C GLN A 441 -3.23 8.45 -35.45
N ARG A 442 -3.59 8.87 -36.68
CA ARG A 442 -3.19 10.18 -37.25
C ARG A 442 -3.84 11.36 -36.51
N GLN A 443 -5.12 11.26 -36.13
CA GLN A 443 -5.84 12.34 -35.45
C GLN A 443 -5.49 12.50 -33.97
N LEU A 444 -5.09 11.43 -33.27
CA LEU A 444 -4.50 11.49 -31.92
C LEU A 444 -3.02 11.89 -31.96
N GLY A 445 -2.39 11.86 -33.14
CA GLY A 445 -1.14 12.57 -33.40
C GLY A 445 -1.31 14.09 -33.44
N ASN A 446 -2.55 14.61 -33.44
CA ASN A 446 -2.81 16.04 -33.27
C ASN A 446 -2.73 16.40 -31.77
N GLU A 447 -1.74 17.23 -31.43
CA GLU A 447 -1.48 17.70 -30.07
C GLU A 447 -2.71 18.35 -29.40
N ASP A 448 -3.58 19.02 -30.17
CA ASP A 448 -4.79 19.66 -29.64
C ASP A 448 -5.80 18.67 -29.04
N ASN A 449 -5.91 17.47 -29.62
CA ASN A 449 -6.82 16.44 -29.13
C ASN A 449 -6.29 15.82 -27.83
N VAL A 450 -4.97 15.60 -27.77
CA VAL A 450 -4.30 15.14 -26.54
C VAL A 450 -4.45 16.18 -25.44
N GLN A 451 -4.36 17.48 -25.75
CA GLN A 451 -4.60 18.54 -24.77
C GLN A 451 -6.01 18.54 -24.19
N ARG A 452 -7.03 18.36 -25.04
CA ARG A 452 -8.42 18.27 -24.57
C ARG A 452 -8.59 17.07 -23.65
N LEU A 453 -8.08 15.90 -24.06
CA LEU A 453 -8.10 14.68 -23.27
C LEU A 453 -7.39 14.85 -21.91
N LEU A 454 -6.19 15.43 -21.90
CA LEU A 454 -5.44 15.70 -20.66
C LEU A 454 -6.19 16.65 -19.73
N LYS A 455 -6.82 17.70 -20.30
CA LYS A 455 -7.65 18.63 -19.53
C LYS A 455 -8.86 17.91 -18.90
N ASP A 456 -9.51 17.03 -19.65
CA ASP A 456 -10.66 16.27 -19.15
C ASP A 456 -10.25 15.24 -18.09
N ILE A 457 -9.14 14.52 -18.29
CA ILE A 457 -8.57 13.60 -17.29
C ILE A 457 -8.19 14.36 -16.01
N SER A 458 -7.49 15.50 -16.13
CA SER A 458 -7.16 16.35 -14.98
C SER A 458 -8.41 16.82 -14.24
N ALA A 459 -9.44 17.23 -14.98
CA ALA A 459 -10.72 17.63 -14.41
C ALA A 459 -11.51 16.47 -13.79
N ASN A 460 -11.24 15.22 -14.17
CA ASN A 460 -11.77 14.01 -13.51
C ASN A 460 -11.09 13.79 -12.15
N ILE A 461 -9.75 13.75 -12.12
CA ILE A 461 -8.96 13.38 -10.93
C ILE A 461 -8.96 14.48 -9.86
N ASN A 462 -8.93 15.74 -10.28
CA ASN A 462 -8.84 16.91 -9.40
C ASN A 462 -10.20 17.61 -9.24
N SER A 463 -11.26 16.82 -9.04
CA SER A 463 -12.61 17.38 -8.83
C SER A 463 -13.08 17.30 -7.39
N ILE A 464 -13.81 18.34 -7.00
CA ILE A 464 -14.64 18.42 -5.81
C ILE A 464 -16.05 18.07 -6.26
N ILE A 465 -16.67 17.13 -5.55
CA ILE A 465 -18.05 16.74 -5.82
C ILE A 465 -18.96 17.58 -4.93
N VAL A 466 -19.87 18.32 -5.56
CA VAL A 466 -20.93 19.05 -4.88
C VAL A 466 -22.27 18.40 -5.22
N LEU A 467 -23.00 18.00 -4.18
CA LEU A 467 -24.35 17.47 -4.27
C LEU A 467 -25.34 18.63 -4.09
N MET A 468 -25.93 19.10 -5.19
CA MET A 468 -26.69 20.35 -5.24
C MET A 468 -27.98 20.31 -4.42
N GLU A 469 -28.57 19.13 -4.22
CA GLU A 469 -29.80 18.94 -3.47
C GLU A 469 -29.59 18.83 -1.95
N ARG A 470 -28.34 18.71 -1.48
CA ARG A 470 -28.05 18.51 -0.06
C ARG A 470 -28.27 19.79 0.73
N LYS A 471 -29.00 19.65 1.83
CA LYS A 471 -29.37 20.72 2.76
C LYS A 471 -28.63 20.64 4.10
N SER A 472 -27.80 19.62 4.25
CA SER A 472 -26.97 19.33 5.41
C SER A 472 -25.58 18.92 4.92
N GLU A 473 -24.61 18.98 5.82
CA GLU A 473 -23.26 18.47 5.56
C GLU A 473 -23.31 17.04 5.01
N TYR A 474 -22.40 16.74 4.08
CA TYR A 474 -22.21 15.42 3.51
C TYR A 474 -20.72 15.12 3.35
N GLY A 475 -20.39 13.84 3.40
CA GLY A 475 -19.01 13.36 3.40
C GLY A 475 -18.75 12.30 2.34
N GLY A 476 -17.67 11.55 2.53
CA GLY A 476 -17.22 10.56 1.56
C GLY A 476 -18.26 9.49 1.22
N ASP A 477 -19.11 9.06 2.14
CA ASP A 477 -20.12 8.02 1.88
C ASP A 477 -21.22 8.45 0.92
N ASP A 478 -21.76 9.67 1.11
CA ASP A 478 -22.75 10.24 0.22
C ASP A 478 -22.20 10.41 -1.20
N ILE A 479 -20.94 10.86 -1.31
CA ILE A 479 -20.25 11.02 -2.58
C ILE A 479 -20.02 9.64 -3.24
N ARG A 480 -19.56 8.65 -2.47
CA ARG A 480 -19.37 7.27 -2.97
C ARG A 480 -20.66 6.67 -3.51
N TYR A 481 -21.80 6.95 -2.87
CA TYR A 481 -23.11 6.48 -3.31
C TYR A 481 -23.45 7.06 -4.70
N VAL A 482 -23.33 8.38 -4.85
CA VAL A 482 -23.65 9.10 -6.11
C VAL A 482 -22.72 8.69 -7.25
N LEU A 483 -21.45 8.40 -6.97
CA LEU A 483 -20.48 8.00 -7.98
C LEU A 483 -20.62 6.55 -8.46
N LYS A 484 -21.49 5.72 -7.86
CA LYS A 484 -21.71 4.33 -8.35
C LYS A 484 -22.19 4.29 -9.81
N GLY A 485 -22.91 5.32 -10.26
CA GLY A 485 -23.35 5.48 -11.64
C GLY A 485 -22.30 6.10 -12.57
N ASP A 486 -21.29 6.78 -12.02
CA ASP A 486 -20.25 7.45 -12.80
C ASP A 486 -18.98 6.58 -12.88
N ASN A 487 -18.90 5.78 -13.94
CA ASN A 487 -17.74 4.93 -14.21
C ASN A 487 -16.43 5.75 -14.32
N MET A 488 -16.46 7.08 -14.47
CA MET A 488 -15.28 7.90 -14.70
C MET A 488 -14.44 8.23 -13.45
N ILE A 489 -14.97 8.05 -12.23
CA ILE A 489 -14.28 8.47 -11.00
C ILE A 489 -14.13 7.30 -10.02
N SER A 490 -12.91 7.12 -9.49
CA SER A 490 -12.69 6.22 -8.36
C SER A 490 -13.41 6.74 -7.11
N PRO A 491 -14.31 5.97 -6.48
CA PRO A 491 -14.96 6.39 -5.23
C PRO A 491 -13.95 6.71 -4.12
N ALA A 492 -12.75 6.10 -4.16
CA ALA A 492 -11.69 6.29 -3.17
C ALA A 492 -11.10 7.72 -3.15
N ASP A 493 -10.97 8.39 -4.31
CA ASP A 493 -10.36 9.73 -4.37
C ASP A 493 -11.30 10.85 -3.93
N SER A 494 -12.60 10.61 -4.08
CA SER A 494 -13.66 11.55 -3.73
C SER A 494 -13.96 11.60 -2.22
N SER A 495 -13.46 10.60 -1.48
CA SER A 495 -13.79 10.35 -0.07
C SER A 495 -13.22 11.39 0.91
N SER A 496 -12.36 12.29 0.45
CA SER A 496 -11.71 13.32 1.26
C SER A 496 -12.43 14.67 1.27
N ASN A 497 -13.41 14.88 0.38
CA ASN A 497 -14.16 16.13 0.36
C ASN A 497 -15.23 16.11 1.46
N THR A 498 -15.11 17.02 2.42
CA THR A 498 -16.23 17.42 3.29
C THR A 498 -16.78 18.72 2.73
N VAL A 499 -18.10 18.77 2.52
CA VAL A 499 -18.78 20.00 2.13
C VAL A 499 -19.76 20.36 3.23
N GLU A 500 -19.42 21.42 3.95
CA GLU A 500 -20.32 22.00 4.94
C GLU A 500 -21.44 22.73 4.21
N VAL A 501 -22.68 22.47 4.61
CA VAL A 501 -23.86 23.12 4.04
C VAL A 501 -24.50 23.98 5.11
N ILE A 502 -24.44 25.29 4.93
CA ILE A 502 -24.97 26.29 5.86
C ILE A 502 -26.26 26.84 5.29
N GLU A 503 -27.36 26.72 6.03
CA GLU A 503 -28.61 27.40 5.67
C GLU A 503 -28.41 28.93 5.84
N SER A 504 -28.54 29.65 4.73
CA SER A 504 -28.28 31.11 4.65
C SER A 504 -29.41 31.95 5.26
N LYS A 505 -30.08 31.48 6.31
CA LYS A 505 -31.03 32.30 7.09
C LYS A 505 -30.39 32.91 8.34
N ARG A 506 -29.13 32.55 8.63
CA ARG A 506 -28.47 32.81 9.92
C ARG A 506 -27.23 33.72 9.82
N ASP A 507 -26.82 34.16 8.64
CA ASP A 507 -25.57 34.91 8.46
C ASP A 507 -25.85 36.33 7.94
N ASN A 508 -26.12 37.25 8.89
CA ASN A 508 -26.43 38.68 8.64
C ASN A 508 -25.42 39.45 7.76
N LYS A 509 -24.32 38.82 7.35
CA LYS A 509 -23.26 39.37 6.52
C LYS A 509 -23.56 39.36 5.01
N PHE A 510 -24.54 38.59 4.53
CA PHE A 510 -24.85 38.49 3.09
C PHE A 510 -26.22 39.08 2.71
N PHE A 511 -26.22 39.95 1.69
CA PHE A 511 -27.43 40.64 1.21
C PHE A 511 -28.45 39.75 0.51
N CYS A 512 -28.07 38.52 0.14
CA CYS A 512 -28.93 37.58 -0.58
C CYS A 512 -29.85 36.77 0.33
N GLU A 513 -29.71 36.88 1.65
CA GLU A 513 -30.54 36.18 2.64
C GLU A 513 -31.96 36.75 2.80
N LYS A 514 -32.29 37.86 2.13
CA LYS A 514 -33.61 38.52 2.21
C LYS A 514 -34.62 38.05 1.15
N LEU A 515 -34.40 36.89 0.54
CA LEU A 515 -35.40 36.27 -0.34
C LEU A 515 -36.38 35.48 0.52
N LYS A 516 -37.42 36.16 1.04
CA LYS A 516 -38.38 35.58 2.01
C LYS A 516 -39.01 34.26 1.56
N ASP A 517 -39.13 34.06 0.24
CA ASP A 517 -39.84 32.93 -0.34
C ASP A 517 -38.92 31.81 -0.84
N TYR A 518 -37.60 31.97 -0.79
CA TYR A 518 -36.65 30.99 -1.35
C TYR A 518 -35.68 30.47 -0.29
N ASN A 519 -35.43 29.17 -0.29
CA ASN A 519 -34.41 28.57 0.56
C ASN A 519 -33.05 28.63 -0.15
N ILE A 520 -32.04 29.11 0.57
CA ILE A 520 -30.68 29.28 0.06
C ILE A 520 -29.72 28.51 0.96
N TYR A 521 -28.91 27.67 0.34
CA TYR A 521 -27.88 26.90 1.03
C TYR A 521 -26.51 27.28 0.50
N LYS A 522 -25.60 27.57 1.42
CA LYS A 522 -24.20 27.87 1.15
C LYS A 522 -23.40 26.59 1.30
N HIS A 523 -22.83 26.10 0.20
CA HIS A 523 -21.93 24.97 0.18
C HIS A 523 -20.51 25.51 0.37
N VAL A 524 -20.00 25.38 1.60
CA VAL A 524 -18.62 25.71 1.95
C VAL A 524 -17.77 24.50 1.63
N VAL A 525 -17.05 24.62 0.53
CA VAL A 525 -16.16 23.58 0.05
C VAL A 525 -14.82 23.73 0.77
N THR A 526 -14.55 22.87 1.75
CA THR A 526 -13.26 22.80 2.42
C THR A 526 -12.39 21.75 1.74
N PHE A 527 -11.23 22.16 1.24
CA PHE A 527 -10.24 21.22 0.73
C PHE A 527 -9.37 20.72 1.89
N PRO A 528 -9.34 19.42 2.21
CA PRO A 528 -8.56 18.92 3.34
C PRO A 528 -7.07 19.27 3.16
N GLY A 529 -6.50 19.81 4.24
CA GLY A 529 -5.16 20.40 4.27
C GLY A 529 -4.05 19.39 3.97
N ASP A 530 -3.30 19.69 2.90
CA ASP A 530 -1.88 19.34 2.65
C ASP A 530 -1.42 19.80 1.26
N PHE A 531 -2.36 20.26 0.41
CA PHE A 531 -2.04 20.86 -0.89
C PHE A 531 -1.20 22.14 -0.82
N ALA A 532 -1.18 22.83 0.32
CA ALA A 532 -0.40 24.05 0.50
C ALA A 532 1.13 23.81 0.46
N LEU A 533 1.59 22.56 0.60
CA LEU A 533 3.01 22.22 0.72
C LEU A 533 3.65 21.67 -0.59
N ARG A 534 2.88 21.46 -1.67
CA ARG A 534 3.45 21.06 -2.97
C ARG A 534 3.51 22.28 -3.90
N SER A 535 4.69 22.56 -4.47
CA SER A 535 5.01 23.79 -5.21
C SER A 535 4.24 24.01 -6.52
N ILE A 536 3.29 23.13 -6.86
CA ILE A 536 2.49 23.17 -8.09
C ILE A 536 1.04 23.02 -7.64
N ARG A 537 0.24 24.09 -7.76
CA ARG A 537 -1.20 24.05 -7.44
C ARG A 537 -1.95 23.51 -8.68
N PRO A 538 -2.33 22.22 -8.75
CA PRO A 538 -3.19 21.80 -9.85
C PRO A 538 -4.50 22.58 -9.78
N THR A 539 -5.03 22.96 -10.95
CA THR A 539 -6.38 23.47 -11.05
C THR A 539 -7.33 22.42 -10.51
N VAL A 540 -8.03 22.76 -9.42
CA VAL A 540 -9.09 21.94 -8.86
C VAL A 540 -10.40 22.38 -9.50
N TYR A 541 -11.28 21.44 -9.80
CA TYR A 541 -12.55 21.69 -10.46
C TYR A 541 -13.73 21.33 -9.57
N ILE A 542 -14.86 21.99 -9.73
CA ILE A 542 -16.13 21.64 -9.07
C ILE A 542 -17.00 20.88 -10.06
N ARG A 543 -17.50 19.71 -9.63
CA ARG A 543 -18.51 18.93 -10.32
C ARG A 543 -19.79 18.97 -9.53
N LEU A 544 -20.86 19.30 -10.22
CA LEU A 544 -22.18 19.40 -9.63
C LEU A 544 -22.95 18.13 -9.97
N TYR A 545 -23.61 17.55 -8.97
CA TYR A 545 -24.52 16.40 -9.12
C TYR A 545 -25.89 16.78 -8.56
N SER A 546 -26.92 16.21 -9.18
CA SER A 546 -28.28 16.17 -8.67
C SER A 546 -28.70 14.70 -8.55
N GLY A 547 -28.75 14.16 -7.33
CA GLY A 547 -28.86 12.72 -7.12
C GLY A 547 -27.66 11.98 -7.71
N GLU A 548 -27.90 10.91 -8.47
CA GLU A 548 -26.85 10.12 -9.15
C GLU A 548 -26.43 10.72 -10.51
N THR A 549 -26.97 11.87 -10.90
CA THR A 549 -26.77 12.46 -12.24
C THR A 549 -25.85 13.67 -12.20
N LYS A 550 -24.84 13.68 -13.07
CA LYS A 550 -23.92 14.80 -13.26
C LYS A 550 -24.60 15.96 -14.01
N ILE A 551 -24.48 17.16 -13.47
CA ILE A 551 -25.00 18.39 -14.08
C ILE A 551 -24.06 18.89 -15.18
N LYS A 552 -24.65 19.29 -16.32
CA LYS A 552 -23.99 19.91 -17.48
C LYS A 552 -24.28 21.40 -17.47
N LEU A 553 -23.23 22.21 -17.38
CA LEU A 553 -23.33 23.68 -17.49
C LEU A 553 -23.23 24.07 -18.95
N PHE A 554 -23.91 25.12 -19.39
CA PHE A 554 -23.94 25.62 -20.77
C PHE A 554 -23.86 27.15 -20.76
N ASP A 555 -23.38 27.72 -21.87
CA ASP A 555 -23.44 29.16 -22.06
C ASP A 555 -24.89 29.61 -22.29
N GLU A 556 -25.11 30.92 -22.42
CA GLU A 556 -26.45 31.51 -22.47
C GLU A 556 -27.35 30.90 -23.54
N GLN A 557 -26.75 30.56 -24.69
CA GLN A 557 -27.46 30.11 -25.88
C GLN A 557 -27.58 28.59 -25.91
N GLY A 558 -26.81 27.86 -25.08
CA GLY A 558 -26.69 26.41 -25.16
C GLY A 558 -26.00 25.91 -26.44
N VAL A 559 -25.45 26.81 -27.26
CA VAL A 559 -24.91 26.52 -28.60
C VAL A 559 -23.46 26.05 -28.52
N ASN A 560 -22.70 26.54 -27.54
CA ASN A 560 -21.27 26.23 -27.46
C ASN A 560 -20.96 24.85 -26.83
N GLY A 561 -21.98 24.02 -26.62
CA GLY A 561 -21.86 22.77 -25.85
C GLY A 561 -21.72 23.08 -24.36
N PRO A 562 -21.60 22.06 -23.51
CA PRO A 562 -21.47 22.31 -22.09
C PRO A 562 -20.21 23.15 -21.80
N LEU A 563 -20.37 24.25 -21.05
CA LEU A 563 -19.28 25.03 -20.47
C LEU A 563 -18.31 24.11 -19.74
N LYS A 564 -17.03 24.44 -19.87
CA LYS A 564 -15.96 23.75 -19.14
C LYS A 564 -16.16 23.94 -17.64
N TYR A 565 -15.79 22.90 -16.91
CA TYR A 565 -15.74 22.75 -15.46
C TYR A 565 -15.53 24.05 -14.68
N LEU A 566 -16.27 24.23 -13.59
CA LEU A 566 -16.06 25.34 -12.65
C LEU A 566 -14.70 25.17 -11.97
N GLU A 567 -13.82 26.17 -12.05
CA GLU A 567 -12.53 26.13 -11.34
C GLU A 567 -12.73 26.48 -9.87
N TYR A 568 -12.28 25.61 -8.98
CA TYR A 568 -12.21 25.86 -7.55
C TYR A 568 -11.25 27.02 -7.28
N LYS A 569 -11.75 28.03 -6.59
CA LYS A 569 -10.94 29.15 -6.11
C LYS A 569 -11.01 29.15 -4.60
N ASN A 570 -9.85 29.24 -3.95
CA ASN A 570 -9.78 29.22 -2.50
C ASN A 570 -10.64 30.34 -1.89
N GLY A 571 -11.52 29.99 -0.94
CA GLY A 571 -12.48 30.92 -0.35
C GLY A 571 -13.66 31.29 -1.26
N SER A 572 -13.83 30.64 -2.42
CA SER A 572 -15.06 30.78 -3.21
C SER A 572 -16.19 29.95 -2.62
N GLU A 573 -17.35 30.56 -2.62
CA GLU A 573 -18.56 30.03 -2.00
C GLU A 573 -19.54 29.67 -3.12
N LEU A 574 -20.23 28.54 -2.96
CA LEU A 574 -21.28 28.11 -3.86
C LEU A 574 -22.63 28.28 -3.17
N TYR A 575 -23.49 29.13 -3.71
CA TYR A 575 -24.83 29.37 -3.19
C TYR A 575 -25.85 28.68 -4.08
N VAL A 576 -26.69 27.83 -3.50
CA VAL A 576 -27.72 27.08 -4.21
C VAL A 576 -29.10 27.57 -3.78
N TYR A 577 -29.89 28.00 -4.75
CA TYR A 577 -31.26 28.49 -4.59
C TYR A 577 -32.24 27.37 -4.93
N PHE A 578 -33.14 27.08 -3.98
CA PHE A 578 -34.18 26.08 -4.12
C PHE A 578 -35.50 26.76 -4.48
N ASP A 579 -36.40 26.04 -5.14
CA ASP A 579 -37.79 26.50 -5.39
C ASP A 579 -38.52 26.91 -4.09
N LYS A 580 -39.67 27.59 -4.21
CA LYS A 580 -40.49 28.03 -3.06
C LYS A 580 -40.93 26.87 -2.17
N LYS A 581 -41.05 25.67 -2.74
CA LYS A 581 -41.36 24.43 -2.00
C LYS A 581 -40.13 23.87 -1.27
N GLY A 582 -38.94 24.39 -1.56
CA GLY A 582 -37.67 24.01 -0.99
C GLY A 582 -37.19 22.62 -1.40
N HIS A 583 -37.78 21.98 -2.41
CA HIS A 583 -37.44 20.60 -2.74
C HIS A 583 -36.19 20.48 -3.60
N ASN A 584 -35.86 21.53 -4.33
CA ASN A 584 -35.37 21.35 -5.68
C ASN A 584 -34.46 22.53 -6.08
N PRO A 585 -33.17 22.32 -6.39
CA PRO A 585 -32.27 23.40 -6.80
C PRO A 585 -32.65 23.93 -8.19
N ILE A 586 -32.83 25.24 -8.32
CA ILE A 586 -33.26 25.90 -9.57
C ILE A 586 -32.26 26.92 -10.12
N MET A 587 -31.41 27.47 -9.25
CA MET A 587 -30.36 28.43 -9.60
C MET A 587 -29.17 28.28 -8.67
N PHE A 588 -27.95 28.56 -9.12
CA PHE A 588 -26.78 28.66 -8.25
C PHE A 588 -25.85 29.79 -8.66
N PHE A 589 -25.08 30.26 -7.68
CA PHE A 589 -24.06 31.29 -7.85
C PHE A 589 -22.69 30.77 -7.41
N TYR A 590 -21.67 31.00 -8.23
CA TYR A 590 -20.30 30.62 -7.93
C TYR A 590 -19.31 31.59 -8.58
N ASN A 591 -18.45 32.22 -7.78
CA ASN A 591 -17.33 33.06 -8.25
C ASN A 591 -17.75 34.09 -9.33
N GLY A 592 -18.82 34.84 -9.07
CA GLY A 592 -19.29 35.89 -9.97
C GLY A 592 -20.13 35.41 -11.15
N GLU A 593 -20.43 34.12 -11.22
CA GLU A 593 -21.20 33.51 -12.29
C GLU A 593 -22.50 32.91 -11.73
N THR A 594 -23.61 33.17 -12.43
CA THR A 594 -24.93 32.63 -12.07
C THR A 594 -25.40 31.65 -13.13
N TYR A 595 -25.98 30.54 -12.68
CA TYR A 595 -26.52 29.49 -13.54
C TYR A 595 -27.93 29.12 -13.12
N ARG A 596 -28.81 28.87 -14.08
CA ARG A 596 -30.16 28.35 -13.86
C ARG A 596 -30.35 26.98 -14.51
N THR A 597 -31.26 26.19 -13.97
CA THR A 597 -31.68 24.97 -14.64
C THR A 597 -32.42 25.26 -15.95
N LYS A 598 -32.16 24.45 -16.99
CA LYS A 598 -32.79 24.53 -18.32
C LYS A 598 -33.98 23.59 -18.44
N ASP A 599 -33.90 22.42 -17.79
CA ASP A 599 -34.85 21.33 -17.92
C ASP A 599 -35.45 20.91 -16.57
N LYS A 600 -36.61 20.23 -16.60
CA LYS A 600 -37.25 19.73 -15.37
C LYS A 600 -36.40 18.69 -14.64
N ASN A 601 -35.57 17.96 -15.38
CA ASN A 601 -34.66 16.94 -14.87
C ASN A 601 -33.44 17.54 -14.15
N ARG A 602 -33.22 18.85 -14.29
CA ARG A 602 -32.08 19.62 -13.77
C ARG A 602 -30.72 19.07 -14.16
N ILE A 603 -30.63 18.47 -15.34
CA ILE A 603 -29.39 17.91 -15.87
C ILE A 603 -28.63 19.01 -16.61
N GLU A 604 -29.33 19.89 -17.31
CA GLU A 604 -28.73 20.97 -18.09
C GLU A 604 -28.96 22.33 -17.41
N TRP A 605 -27.91 23.15 -17.35
CA TRP A 605 -27.94 24.44 -16.68
C TRP A 605 -27.33 25.54 -17.55
N LEU A 606 -27.97 26.68 -17.68
CA LEU A 606 -27.56 27.81 -18.53
C LEU A 606 -26.99 28.95 -17.69
N ARG A 607 -25.88 29.54 -18.14
CA ARG A 607 -25.30 30.76 -17.55
C ARG A 607 -26.21 31.97 -17.77
N ILE A 608 -26.33 32.84 -16.77
CA ILE A 608 -27.07 34.10 -16.80
C ILE A 608 -26.06 35.26 -16.66
N LYS A 609 -25.84 36.08 -17.71
CA LYS A 609 -24.88 37.20 -17.63
C LYS A 609 -25.37 38.38 -16.81
N ASP A 610 -26.68 38.60 -16.72
CA ASP A 610 -27.24 39.79 -16.06
C ASP A 610 -27.10 39.75 -14.52
N ILE A 611 -26.64 38.62 -13.97
CA ILE A 611 -26.47 38.42 -12.53
C ILE A 611 -25.02 38.00 -12.29
N THR A 612 -24.14 38.98 -12.13
CA THR A 612 -22.70 38.74 -11.86
C THR A 612 -22.34 38.80 -10.38
N HIS A 613 -23.19 39.41 -9.54
CA HIS A 613 -22.89 39.57 -8.12
C HIS A 613 -24.16 39.50 -7.26
N CYS A 614 -24.03 38.84 -6.11
CA CYS A 614 -25.05 38.80 -5.09
C CYS A 614 -24.98 40.07 -4.22
N ASN A 615 -25.58 41.17 -4.68
CA ASN A 615 -25.57 42.45 -3.97
C ASN A 615 -26.98 43.07 -3.87
N LYS A 616 -27.13 44.09 -3.01
CA LYS A 616 -28.41 44.77 -2.76
C LYS A 616 -29.07 45.32 -4.03
N SER A 617 -28.28 45.81 -4.99
CA SER A 617 -28.78 46.34 -6.26
C SER A 617 -29.34 45.26 -7.18
N ASN A 618 -28.90 44.00 -7.04
CA ASN A 618 -29.33 42.89 -7.89
C ASN A 618 -30.45 42.04 -7.29
N THR A 619 -30.84 42.25 -6.03
CA THR A 619 -31.87 41.44 -5.36
C THR A 619 -33.18 41.36 -6.15
N HIS A 620 -33.64 42.48 -6.72
CA HIS A 620 -34.85 42.50 -7.54
C HIS A 620 -34.71 41.66 -8.82
N ASN A 621 -33.56 41.74 -9.49
CA ASN A 621 -33.28 40.96 -10.71
C ASN A 621 -33.17 39.46 -10.40
N ILE A 622 -32.59 39.11 -9.25
CA ILE A 622 -32.50 37.72 -8.78
C ILE A 622 -33.90 37.16 -8.51
N ILE A 623 -34.76 37.89 -7.79
CA ILE A 623 -36.15 37.47 -7.52
C ILE A 623 -36.90 37.26 -8.82
N LYS A 624 -36.87 38.27 -9.70
CA LYS A 624 -37.55 38.22 -10.99
C LYS A 624 -37.09 36.99 -11.79
N LYS A 625 -35.79 36.70 -11.80
CA LYS A 625 -35.25 35.54 -12.52
C LYS A 625 -35.68 34.22 -11.88
N LEU A 626 -35.73 34.11 -10.56
CA LEU A 626 -36.22 32.92 -9.87
C LEU A 626 -37.70 32.65 -10.17
N GLU A 627 -38.53 33.70 -10.20
CA GLU A 627 -39.94 33.60 -10.56
C GLU A 627 -40.13 33.18 -12.03
N GLU A 628 -39.33 33.75 -12.95
CA GLU A 628 -39.30 33.33 -14.35
C GLU A 628 -38.95 31.84 -14.49
N ILE A 629 -37.94 31.36 -13.77
CA ILE A 629 -37.51 29.95 -13.79
C ILE A 629 -38.63 29.04 -13.29
N GLU A 630 -39.29 29.38 -12.18
CA GLU A 630 -40.39 28.58 -11.64
C GLU A 630 -41.57 28.51 -12.62
N MET A 631 -41.96 29.64 -13.21
CA MET A 631 -43.03 29.68 -14.21
C MET A 631 -42.70 28.81 -15.44
N GLU A 632 -41.46 28.86 -15.94
CA GLU A 632 -41.01 28.01 -17.05
C GLU A 632 -41.04 26.52 -16.69
N LEU A 633 -40.64 26.15 -15.47
CA LEU A 633 -40.62 24.77 -15.00
C LEU A 633 -42.03 24.21 -14.74
N GLU A 634 -42.96 25.04 -14.29
CA GLU A 634 -44.37 24.66 -14.10
C GLU A 634 -45.12 24.56 -15.42
N ASN A 635 -44.82 25.42 -16.39
CA ASN A 635 -45.49 25.47 -17.69
C ASN A 635 -44.53 25.22 -18.87
N PRO A 636 -44.18 23.95 -19.15
CA PRO A 636 -43.20 23.60 -20.19
C PRO A 636 -43.63 23.96 -21.61
N LYS A 637 -44.93 24.27 -21.83
CA LYS A 637 -45.42 24.77 -23.12
C LYS A 637 -44.84 26.16 -23.46
N LEU A 638 -44.43 26.93 -22.46
CA LEU A 638 -43.78 28.24 -22.65
C LEU A 638 -42.33 28.13 -23.13
N GLN A 639 -41.68 26.97 -23.04
CA GLN A 639 -40.30 26.79 -23.52
C GLN A 639 -40.18 26.64 -25.05
N ILE A 640 -41.30 26.52 -25.77
CA ILE A 640 -41.33 26.20 -27.21
C ILE A 640 -41.28 27.47 -28.10
N GLU A 641 -41.40 28.67 -27.54
CA GLU A 641 -41.40 29.93 -28.30
C GLU A 641 -40.19 30.83 -27.97
N LEU A 642 -38.97 30.32 -28.17
CA LEU A 642 -37.83 31.20 -28.43
C LEU A 642 -37.83 31.51 -29.93
N PRO A 643 -37.78 32.79 -30.35
CA PRO A 643 -37.86 33.14 -31.75
C PRO A 643 -36.64 32.56 -32.46
N SER A 644 -36.86 31.55 -33.30
CA SER A 644 -35.92 31.17 -34.34
C SER A 644 -35.68 32.42 -35.18
N ARG A 645 -34.45 32.96 -35.09
CA ARG A 645 -33.97 34.02 -35.98
C ARG A 645 -34.22 33.55 -37.41
N SER A 646 -35.20 34.16 -38.06
CA SER A 646 -35.41 34.00 -39.49
C SER A 646 -34.24 34.67 -40.20
N ASP A 647 -33.42 33.86 -40.86
CA ASP A 647 -32.39 34.34 -41.76
C ASP A 647 -33.03 35.20 -42.87
N SER A 648 -32.49 36.39 -43.01
CA SER A 648 -32.65 37.24 -44.17
C SER A 648 -32.12 36.52 -45.42
N ALA A 649 -33.03 36.01 -46.24
CA ALA A 649 -32.79 35.70 -47.65
C ALA A 649 -33.65 36.63 -48.50
N GLY A 650 -32.99 37.52 -49.23
CA GLY A 650 -33.63 38.31 -50.27
C GLY A 650 -33.93 37.46 -51.52
N GLY A 651 -34.81 37.99 -52.35
CA GLY A 651 -34.73 37.76 -53.80
C GLY A 651 -35.80 36.86 -54.43
N GLN A 652 -36.79 37.55 -55.00
CA GLN A 652 -37.52 37.25 -56.23
C GLN A 652 -38.66 36.20 -56.23
N GLY A 653 -39.80 36.65 -56.78
CA GLY A 653 -40.66 35.80 -57.61
C GLY A 653 -42.17 35.95 -57.39
N ASN A 654 -42.76 37.05 -57.87
CA ASN A 654 -44.21 37.16 -58.05
C ASN A 654 -44.77 36.06 -58.98
N ARG A 655 -45.82 35.34 -58.57
CA ARG A 655 -46.92 34.97 -59.48
C ARG A 655 -48.21 34.58 -58.73
N LEU A 656 -49.28 35.29 -59.10
CA LEU A 656 -50.69 35.10 -58.71
C LEU A 656 -51.33 33.88 -59.40
N THR A 657 -52.23 33.20 -58.68
CA THR A 657 -53.63 32.80 -59.03
C THR A 657 -54.19 31.93 -57.88
N SER A 658 -55.09 32.44 -57.03
CA SER A 658 -56.57 32.47 -57.09
C SER A 658 -57.33 31.18 -56.75
N THR A 659 -58.05 31.24 -55.61
CA THR A 659 -59.43 30.79 -55.31
C THR A 659 -59.80 29.29 -55.32
N ASN A 660 -60.27 28.71 -54.20
CA ASN A 660 -61.69 28.68 -53.82
C ASN A 660 -62.03 27.93 -52.50
N GLN A 661 -62.95 28.54 -51.74
CA GLN A 661 -64.11 28.01 -51.00
C GLN A 661 -64.03 27.01 -49.80
N ARG A 662 -64.60 27.51 -48.69
CA ARG A 662 -65.23 26.93 -47.47
C ARG A 662 -66.49 26.06 -47.79
N PRO A 663 -67.31 25.57 -46.81
CA PRO A 663 -67.12 25.13 -45.40
C PRO A 663 -67.97 23.87 -44.99
N GLY A 664 -67.86 23.43 -43.72
CA GLY A 664 -68.89 22.65 -42.98
C GLY A 664 -68.26 21.94 -41.77
N ALA A 665 -68.54 22.22 -40.48
CA ALA A 665 -69.76 22.32 -39.67
C ALA A 665 -70.10 21.02 -38.88
N SER A 666 -70.39 21.22 -37.58
CA SER A 666 -70.95 20.30 -36.57
C SER A 666 -70.00 19.24 -35.95
N GLY A 667 -70.02 18.95 -34.65
CA GLY A 667 -70.82 19.46 -33.54
C GLY A 667 -70.70 18.53 -32.31
N LYS A 668 -71.11 19.06 -31.14
CA LYS A 668 -71.60 18.38 -29.92
C LYS A 668 -70.58 17.64 -29.03
N THR A 669 -70.73 17.50 -27.70
CA THR A 669 -71.18 18.28 -26.52
C THR A 669 -71.21 17.28 -25.34
N TYR A 670 -71.28 17.79 -24.09
CA TYR A 670 -71.60 17.13 -22.80
C TYR A 670 -70.45 16.41 -22.06
N ASN A 671 -70.38 16.37 -20.73
CA ASN A 671 -70.77 17.18 -19.55
C ASN A 671 -70.52 16.23 -18.36
N GLY A 672 -70.20 16.75 -17.17
CA GLY A 672 -70.32 15.93 -15.95
C GLY A 672 -69.55 16.45 -14.75
N ASP A 673 -70.10 17.47 -14.10
CA ASP A 673 -69.77 17.89 -12.73
C ASP A 673 -70.19 16.82 -11.69
N HIS A 674 -69.52 16.79 -10.53
CA HIS A 674 -70.20 16.64 -9.24
C HIS A 674 -69.38 17.22 -8.06
N LEU A 675 -70.08 18.03 -7.26
CA LEU A 675 -69.69 18.71 -6.02
C LEU A 675 -69.97 17.86 -4.76
N GLY A 676 -69.35 18.24 -3.63
CA GLY A 676 -69.78 17.95 -2.25
C GLY A 676 -68.61 18.10 -1.24
N ILE A 677 -68.36 19.25 -0.58
CA ILE A 677 -69.04 19.95 0.54
C ILE A 677 -68.74 19.39 1.97
N ASN A 678 -67.95 20.21 2.70
CA ASN A 678 -67.96 20.66 4.12
C ASN A 678 -67.98 19.73 5.35
N GLY A 679 -67.16 20.11 6.35
CA GLY A 679 -67.36 19.83 7.78
C GLY A 679 -66.23 20.38 8.68
N LYS A 680 -66.56 21.18 9.70
CA LYS A 680 -65.72 22.16 10.44
C LYS A 680 -65.35 21.68 11.89
N PRO A 681 -64.64 22.49 12.74
CA PRO A 681 -63.63 22.04 13.72
C PRO A 681 -64.00 22.27 15.21
N GLY A 682 -63.07 21.97 16.14
CA GLY A 682 -63.13 22.38 17.55
C GLY A 682 -61.75 22.44 18.22
N THR A 683 -61.50 23.53 18.95
CA THR A 683 -60.25 24.02 19.58
C THR A 683 -60.24 23.78 21.12
N PRO A 684 -59.49 24.52 22.00
CA PRO A 684 -58.27 24.05 22.68
C PRO A 684 -58.27 24.26 24.24
N ARG A 685 -57.16 23.98 24.95
CA ARG A 685 -56.72 24.65 26.21
C ARG A 685 -55.30 24.15 26.62
N VAL A 686 -54.27 25.00 26.76
CA VAL A 686 -53.81 25.83 27.92
C VAL A 686 -53.46 24.96 29.14
N GLY A 687 -52.29 25.04 29.80
CA GLY A 687 -51.11 25.90 29.70
C GLY A 687 -50.11 25.60 30.85
N SER A 688 -48.96 26.32 30.85
CA SER A 688 -48.11 26.77 32.00
C SER A 688 -47.56 25.73 32.99
N ASP A 689 -46.39 25.82 33.65
CA ASP A 689 -45.23 26.71 33.66
C ASP A 689 -44.19 26.10 34.64
N LEU A 690 -42.91 26.46 34.43
CA LEU A 690 -41.85 26.77 35.42
C LEU A 690 -41.26 25.76 36.44
N GLY A 691 -39.92 25.81 36.53
CA GLY A 691 -39.15 25.79 37.80
C GLY A 691 -38.39 24.49 38.11
N VAL A 692 -37.10 24.31 37.77
CA VAL A 692 -35.84 24.83 38.37
C VAL A 692 -35.42 24.18 39.72
N SER A 693 -34.13 23.82 39.78
CA SER A 693 -33.28 23.50 40.94
C SER A 693 -33.38 22.05 41.48
N GLY A 694 -32.32 21.33 41.84
CA GLY A 694 -30.89 21.62 41.96
C GLY A 694 -30.22 20.58 42.89
N ARG A 695 -28.89 20.46 42.77
CA ARG A 695 -27.90 20.06 43.81
C ARG A 695 -27.70 18.59 44.27
N THR A 696 -26.51 18.09 43.89
CA THR A 696 -25.37 17.58 44.70
C THR A 696 -25.49 16.46 45.74
N ARG A 697 -24.55 15.49 45.62
CA ARG A 697 -23.65 14.81 46.61
C ARG A 697 -23.60 13.30 46.26
N SER A 698 -22.56 12.48 46.44
CA SER A 698 -21.15 12.47 46.89
C SER A 698 -20.88 10.99 47.30
N GLU A 699 -19.60 10.61 47.47
CA GLU A 699 -19.09 9.34 48.08
C GLU A 699 -18.85 8.17 47.10
N GLU A 700 -17.60 7.83 46.75
CA GLU A 700 -16.58 7.07 47.50
C GLU A 700 -16.94 5.61 47.83
N ARG A 701 -16.25 4.66 47.16
CA ARG A 701 -15.55 3.49 47.76
C ARG A 701 -14.83 2.65 46.69
N ARG A 702 -13.55 2.33 46.95
CA ARG A 702 -12.74 1.29 46.28
C ARG A 702 -12.99 -0.10 46.96
N PRO A 703 -12.22 -1.17 46.69
CA PRO A 703 -12.31 -2.08 45.54
C PRO A 703 -12.45 -3.56 45.98
N THR A 704 -12.76 -4.48 45.06
CA THR A 704 -12.63 -5.93 45.34
C THR A 704 -11.91 -6.65 44.22
N LEU A 705 -10.75 -7.21 44.54
CA LEU A 705 -10.04 -8.25 43.79
C LEU A 705 -10.83 -9.56 43.89
N GLN A 706 -10.96 -10.29 42.78
CA GLN A 706 -11.16 -11.74 42.83
C GLN A 706 -10.16 -12.45 41.91
N VAL A 707 -9.41 -13.33 42.56
CA VAL A 707 -8.62 -14.44 42.06
C VAL A 707 -9.60 -15.53 41.59
N VAL A 708 -9.33 -16.16 40.44
CA VAL A 708 -9.95 -17.45 40.08
C VAL A 708 -8.85 -18.41 39.64
N GLU A 709 -8.73 -19.48 40.41
CA GLU A 709 -7.90 -20.65 40.16
C GLU A 709 -8.48 -21.57 39.09
N THR A 710 -7.53 -22.33 38.54
CA THR A 710 -7.54 -23.52 37.69
C THR A 710 -8.77 -24.45 37.72
N ASN A 711 -9.01 -25.09 36.58
CA ASN A 711 -9.37 -26.51 36.56
C ASN A 711 -8.78 -27.25 35.35
N ASN A 712 -8.18 -28.40 35.68
CA ASN A 712 -7.68 -29.47 34.81
C ASN A 712 -8.82 -30.20 34.10
N LEU A 713 -8.53 -30.82 32.95
CA LEU A 713 -9.10 -32.11 32.56
C LEU A 713 -8.19 -32.85 31.56
N ASN A 714 -7.85 -34.08 31.92
CA ASN A 714 -7.16 -35.12 31.16
C ASN A 714 -7.98 -35.55 29.92
N ASN A 715 -7.31 -36.02 28.86
CA ASN A 715 -7.44 -37.42 28.42
C ASN A 715 -6.55 -37.83 27.24
N GLN A 716 -5.84 -38.93 27.49
CA GLN A 716 -5.66 -40.15 26.68
C GLN A 716 -4.86 -40.15 25.37
N GLU A 717 -3.73 -40.86 25.48
CA GLU A 717 -2.93 -41.53 24.46
C GLU A 717 -3.72 -42.54 23.60
N ARG A 718 -3.35 -42.64 22.32
CA ARG A 718 -3.44 -43.89 21.56
C ARG A 718 -2.20 -44.07 20.67
N ASP A 719 -1.51 -45.17 20.94
CA ASP A 719 -0.51 -45.79 20.09
C ASP A 719 -1.11 -46.30 18.77
N HIS A 720 -0.36 -46.15 17.68
CA HIS A 720 -0.33 -47.16 16.61
C HIS A 720 1.04 -47.18 15.91
N LYS A 721 1.79 -48.26 16.17
CA LYS A 721 2.80 -48.82 15.25
C LYS A 721 2.06 -49.49 14.08
N THR A 722 2.56 -49.36 12.84
CA THR A 722 2.67 -50.48 11.86
C THR A 722 3.69 -50.12 10.77
N GLN A 723 4.25 -51.18 10.21
CA GLN A 723 5.52 -51.38 9.52
C GLN A 723 5.63 -50.85 8.08
N VAL A 724 6.90 -50.71 7.73
CA VAL A 724 7.54 -50.70 6.40
C VAL A 724 7.16 -51.93 5.55
N ARG A 725 6.82 -51.71 4.27
CA ARG A 725 7.16 -52.63 3.17
C ARG A 725 7.21 -51.91 1.82
N ASN A 726 8.32 -52.12 1.12
CA ASN A 726 8.58 -51.73 -0.27
C ASN A 726 7.67 -52.49 -1.25
N ASN A 727 7.27 -51.84 -2.36
CA ASN A 727 7.52 -52.40 -3.70
C ASN A 727 7.26 -51.39 -4.83
N HIS A 728 7.93 -51.72 -5.94
CA HIS A 728 8.23 -50.99 -7.16
C HIS A 728 7.10 -51.08 -8.22
N GLN A 729 7.24 -50.25 -9.27
CA GLN A 729 6.69 -50.33 -10.65
C GLN A 729 5.29 -49.76 -10.97
N GLN A 730 5.29 -48.53 -11.50
CA GLN A 730 5.07 -48.17 -12.92
C GLN A 730 3.89 -48.82 -13.68
N THR A 731 2.90 -48.01 -14.08
CA THR A 731 2.32 -47.95 -15.45
C THR A 731 1.44 -46.70 -15.64
N ASP A 732 1.31 -46.33 -16.91
CA ASP A 732 0.77 -45.11 -17.50
C ASP A 732 -0.76 -44.88 -17.43
N SER A 733 -1.12 -43.63 -17.76
CA SER A 733 -2.31 -43.17 -18.51
C SER A 733 -3.72 -43.54 -18.00
N ASP A 734 -4.48 -42.56 -17.51
CA ASP A 734 -5.50 -41.85 -18.33
C ASP A 734 -6.40 -40.95 -17.46
N SER A 735 -6.73 -39.78 -18.02
CA SER A 735 -7.80 -38.90 -17.53
C SER A 735 -9.17 -39.46 -17.95
N PRO A 736 -10.26 -39.20 -17.20
CA PRO A 736 -11.17 -38.16 -17.67
C PRO A 736 -11.96 -37.37 -16.58
N LYS A 737 -12.15 -36.08 -16.90
CA LYS A 737 -13.36 -35.23 -16.79
C LYS A 737 -14.36 -35.36 -15.61
N THR A 738 -14.49 -34.22 -14.90
CA THR A 738 -15.71 -33.47 -14.48
C THR A 738 -16.80 -34.13 -13.62
N SER A 739 -17.00 -33.57 -12.43
CA SER A 739 -18.31 -33.11 -11.87
C SER A 739 -18.01 -32.21 -10.65
N ALA A 740 -18.41 -30.93 -10.65
CA ALA A 740 -19.69 -30.41 -10.17
C ALA A 740 -20.00 -30.81 -8.72
N TYR A 741 -19.70 -29.90 -7.77
CA TYR A 741 -20.46 -29.79 -6.52
C TYR A 741 -20.62 -28.32 -6.17
N ASP A 742 -21.87 -27.99 -5.86
CA ASP A 742 -22.46 -26.71 -5.53
C ASP A 742 -22.75 -26.70 -4.02
N GLY A 743 -22.81 -25.50 -3.43
CA GLY A 743 -23.52 -25.25 -2.17
C GLY A 743 -22.67 -25.05 -0.91
N GLY A 744 -22.89 -23.91 -0.24
CA GLY A 744 -22.86 -23.87 1.23
C GLY A 744 -22.25 -22.64 1.91
N LEU A 745 -22.98 -21.52 1.87
CA LEU A 745 -23.16 -20.49 2.92
C LEU A 745 -22.26 -20.52 4.18
N SER A 746 -21.68 -19.36 4.54
CA SER A 746 -22.11 -18.63 5.75
C SER A 746 -21.47 -17.25 5.82
N ALA A 747 -22.32 -16.26 6.07
CA ALA A 747 -21.96 -14.92 6.48
C ALA A 747 -21.96 -14.90 8.01
N GLU A 748 -20.89 -14.37 8.62
CA GLU A 748 -20.93 -13.88 10.00
C GLU A 748 -20.48 -12.43 10.04
N ALA A 749 -21.38 -11.62 10.57
CA ALA A 749 -21.19 -10.24 10.96
C ALA A 749 -20.45 -10.17 12.29
N ILE A 750 -19.52 -9.23 12.45
CA ILE A 750 -19.15 -8.70 13.76
C ILE A 750 -19.07 -7.17 13.66
N GLY A 751 -19.79 -6.50 14.55
CA GLY A 751 -19.77 -5.05 14.79
C GLY A 751 -18.36 -4.54 15.14
N GLY A 752 -18.05 -3.26 14.98
CA GLY A 752 -18.72 -2.15 15.65
C GLY A 752 -17.90 -1.78 16.89
N GLY A 753 -17.27 -0.59 16.89
CA GLY A 753 -16.97 0.09 18.14
C GLY A 753 -15.63 0.83 18.27
N VAL A 754 -15.68 2.15 18.03
CA VAL A 754 -15.18 3.28 18.85
C VAL A 754 -13.73 3.30 19.40
N GLY A 755 -13.08 4.45 19.15
CA GLY A 755 -12.10 5.09 20.05
C GLY A 755 -10.70 5.18 19.45
N GLY A 756 -9.97 6.29 19.49
CA GLY A 756 -10.14 7.58 20.13
C GLY A 756 -8.90 8.40 19.77
N GLY A 757 -9.06 9.71 19.59
CA GLY A 757 -7.95 10.61 19.29
C GLY A 757 -6.99 10.75 20.48
N ILE A 758 -5.70 10.79 20.18
CA ILE A 758 -4.69 11.40 21.06
C ILE A 758 -3.83 12.31 20.20
N ALA A 759 -3.97 13.61 20.46
CA ALA A 759 -3.01 14.62 20.06
C ALA A 759 -1.81 14.56 21.01
N VAL A 760 -0.59 14.55 20.46
CA VAL A 760 0.61 14.91 21.21
C VAL A 760 1.38 15.93 20.39
N GLY A 761 1.40 17.16 20.90
CA GLY A 761 2.30 18.22 20.45
C GLY A 761 3.66 18.12 21.15
N GLY A 762 4.63 18.87 20.60
CA GLY A 762 5.94 19.11 21.20
C GLY A 762 7.05 18.88 20.18
N SER A 763 7.48 19.91 19.44
CA SER A 763 8.52 20.89 19.82
C SER A 763 9.91 20.27 19.90
N GLY A 764 10.86 20.74 19.07
CA GLY A 764 12.27 20.46 19.34
C GLY A 764 13.26 20.59 18.20
N ILE A 765 13.55 21.83 17.80
CA ILE A 765 14.91 22.37 17.63
C ILE A 765 15.80 21.71 16.55
N GLY A 766 16.04 22.48 15.49
CA GLY A 766 17.11 22.25 14.53
C GLY A 766 18.49 22.45 15.15
N GLY A 767 19.42 21.59 14.73
CA GLY A 767 20.85 21.75 14.94
C GLY A 767 21.57 21.30 13.69
N TYR A 768 22.01 22.26 12.88
CA TYR A 768 23.01 22.03 11.85
C TYR A 768 24.33 21.66 12.52
N LEU A 769 24.91 20.50 12.17
CA LEU A 769 26.31 20.21 12.44
C LEU A 769 27.01 19.85 11.12
N LEU A 770 27.72 20.85 10.60
CA LEU A 770 28.79 20.70 9.62
C LEU A 770 29.97 20.01 10.30
N LEU A 771 30.51 18.94 9.69
CA LEU A 771 31.85 18.47 10.01
C LEU A 771 32.60 18.09 8.73
N LEU A 772 33.70 18.83 8.55
CA LEU A 772 34.80 18.66 7.62
C LEU A 772 35.74 17.54 8.08
N CYS A 773 36.72 17.25 7.20
CA CYS A 773 37.91 16.38 7.31
C CYS A 773 37.70 15.00 6.67
N ALA A 774 38.34 14.64 5.56
CA ALA A 774 39.75 14.78 5.16
C ALA A 774 40.71 14.10 6.15
N GLN A 775 41.01 12.84 5.86
CA GLN A 775 42.37 12.26 5.86
C GLN A 775 42.37 11.01 4.98
#